data_AF-A0A7X0TMK3-F1
#
_entry.id   AF-A0A7X0TMK3-F1
#
_cell.length_a   1.000
_cell.length_b   1.000
_cell.length_c   1.000
_cell.angle_alpha   90.00
_cell.angle_beta   90.00
_cell.angle_gamma   90.00
#
_symmetry.space_group_name_H-M   'P 1'
#
loop_
_entity.id
_entity.type
_entity.pdbx_description
1 polymer ?
#
loop_
_entity_poly.entity_id
_entity_poly.type
_entity_poly.pdbx_seq_one_letter_code
_entity_poly.pdbx_strand_id
1 'polypeptide(L)'
;MKKGLSRLLLVMIAIAMIVSTIPAYEPHAEQGVLPTETTVEGTPEQETGVEGQTSDEQPVEQEVPPAETTVEGVPEQPEVVEEPQDTQVTTEKEIDTPSVKEDGDWKDTYYDNAKRLRSVALEKPEKATIKTVSNGVGTGTGAMNLSWKAMPGATGYKVIIGNGYNYEYFSVGNVTSWTTKGKGIFPTKSELDKGLYRFHTDGKGTEFANDPTQLYENTFKAGTTWTLRGQKKYIVRILAIYTSGDGPTSDITEAVMPPETLPAKPEKSVIKTTSNGAGTGTGYMDISWKAVSGAIDYKVVISNGYNYEYFNTGNVTNWSTKGKNIFPTQAEITNKQYKFHQDGKGVEFASDPRALYENGYQAGSTFGLRNQKKYIVRILAVYPWGDGPTSDITDAIMPVEQMAKPTVTSHRTEDDESTGYLNVSWKPVADAVSYKIGLFNGFNYQYVNVGKTTNWSTKGKKLWATNADIVNGNYQLHTDGTGSELPMDPMKTYTEANKTNPNVNYSDRLFYYTRVIAVFENGESPVSEATVLTMPLEDLFYTSAVSQKEANAGSIDLEWGGSEKAIGYKIWVFDGLSYQPYDIGNTSKWSSKGRKIWPSNEDIANAMKGLHTDGLGQDLSVTPSAVYRLNGTQYANVDKYYMKITGYDENGSTVALQQVPTMSLGEEKEVTSDLEDVNLLDGMSQEDIDFFNKDNAELLAGIGIDEGMDAQELAEFLDVVEGTPDELLQVGKEQELQTYFNEQGINTSKMQQRGTVGCISAIGFAVGSILFAPAKILKLKSALKAAGGVGKFVKVLISSYKQFRKNKNSKSVSIKAAVKKAASASKKDVQEGILGFFGVGTIYAACFE
;
A
#
# COMPACT_ATOMS: atom_id res chain seq x y z
N MET A 1 -3.88 -22.99 19.81
CA MET A 1 -5.03 -22.10 19.48
C MET A 1 -4.44 -20.89 18.76
N LYS A 2 -4.75 -20.53 17.52
CA LYS A 2 -6.02 -20.55 16.80
C LYS A 2 -5.79 -20.99 15.34
N LYS A 3 -6.42 -22.10 14.96
CA LYS A 3 -6.81 -22.40 13.57
C LYS A 3 -8.08 -21.62 13.30
N GLY A 4 -8.18 -20.96 12.15
CA GLY A 4 -9.42 -20.26 11.79
C GLY A 4 -9.26 -19.28 10.63
N LEU A 5 -8.49 -19.63 9.59
CA LEU A 5 -8.72 -18.99 8.29
C LEU A 5 -9.94 -19.69 7.69
N SER A 6 -11.07 -18.99 7.66
CA SER A 6 -12.32 -19.47 7.08
C SER A 6 -12.10 -19.92 5.64
N ARG A 7 -12.61 -21.10 5.26
CA ARG A 7 -12.60 -21.57 3.86
C ARG A 7 -13.24 -20.56 2.92
N LEU A 8 -14.12 -19.68 3.41
CA LEU A 8 -14.69 -18.56 2.68
C LEU A 8 -13.64 -17.54 2.20
N LEU A 9 -12.58 -17.31 2.99
CA LEU A 9 -11.49 -16.39 2.62
C LEU A 9 -10.58 -17.00 1.55
N LEU A 10 -10.36 -18.32 1.60
CA LEU A 10 -9.60 -19.04 0.56
C LEU A 10 -10.39 -19.15 -0.75
N VAL A 11 -11.71 -19.27 -0.69
CA VAL A 11 -12.60 -19.25 -1.86
C VAL A 11 -12.69 -17.84 -2.46
N MET A 12 -12.78 -16.78 -1.65
CA MET A 12 -12.71 -15.39 -2.15
C MET A 12 -11.36 -15.05 -2.78
N ILE A 13 -10.26 -15.59 -2.25
CA ILE A 13 -8.91 -15.44 -2.84
C ILE A 13 -8.79 -16.25 -4.16
N ALA A 14 -9.49 -17.39 -4.28
CA ALA A 14 -9.54 -18.16 -5.53
C ALA A 14 -10.41 -17.48 -6.61
N ILE A 15 -11.53 -16.85 -6.22
CA ILE A 15 -12.39 -16.05 -7.10
C ILE A 15 -11.62 -14.83 -7.66
N ALA A 16 -10.80 -14.17 -6.83
CA ALA A 16 -9.93 -13.09 -7.29
C ALA A 16 -8.80 -13.55 -8.23
N MET A 17 -8.35 -14.81 -8.15
CA MET A 17 -7.28 -15.36 -8.99
C MET A 17 -7.76 -15.95 -10.32
N ILE A 18 -9.02 -16.38 -10.44
CA ILE A 18 -9.58 -16.91 -11.69
C ILE A 18 -10.03 -15.79 -12.64
N VAL A 19 -10.33 -14.59 -12.12
CA VAL A 19 -10.63 -13.39 -12.92
C VAL A 19 -9.36 -12.70 -13.47
N SER A 20 -8.15 -13.15 -13.11
CA SER A 20 -6.91 -12.37 -13.33
C SER A 20 -5.76 -13.06 -14.07
N THR A 21 -5.99 -14.03 -14.97
CA THR A 21 -4.85 -14.64 -15.73
C THR A 21 -4.36 -13.83 -16.93
N ILE A 22 -4.80 -12.57 -17.06
CA ILE A 22 -4.14 -11.54 -17.86
C ILE A 22 -4.03 -10.32 -16.94
N PRO A 23 -2.84 -9.85 -16.55
CA PRO A 23 -2.75 -8.57 -15.87
C PRO A 23 -3.40 -7.53 -16.78
N ALA A 24 -4.37 -6.80 -16.24
CA ALA A 24 -4.89 -5.60 -16.87
C ALA A 24 -3.67 -4.73 -17.17
N TYR A 25 -3.26 -4.68 -18.44
CA TYR A 25 -2.26 -3.73 -18.89
C TYR A 25 -2.83 -2.36 -18.55
N GLU A 26 -2.21 -1.69 -17.59
CA GLU A 26 -2.67 -0.38 -17.19
C GLU A 26 -2.50 0.56 -18.38
N PRO A 27 -3.47 1.45 -18.67
CA PRO A 27 -3.26 2.48 -19.66
C PRO A 27 -2.11 3.39 -19.23
N HIS A 28 -0.90 3.07 -19.70
CA HIS A 28 0.19 4.01 -19.83
C HIS A 28 -0.18 4.94 -20.98
N ALA A 29 -1.10 5.87 -20.73
CA ALA A 29 -1.04 7.12 -21.45
C ALA A 29 0.34 7.70 -21.13
N GLU A 30 1.25 7.71 -22.11
CA GLU A 30 2.46 8.52 -22.02
C GLU A 30 2.03 9.90 -21.51
N GLN A 31 2.58 10.32 -20.38
CA GLN A 31 2.37 11.65 -19.85
C GLN A 31 2.76 12.61 -20.97
N GLY A 32 1.75 13.18 -21.63
CA GLY A 32 1.92 14.27 -22.56
C GLY A 32 2.76 15.33 -21.86
N VAL A 33 3.88 15.63 -22.50
CA VAL A 33 4.80 16.71 -22.18
C VAL A 33 4.00 17.93 -21.68
N LEU A 34 4.40 18.47 -20.53
CA LEU A 34 3.94 19.77 -20.03
C LEU A 34 3.88 20.75 -21.20
N PRO A 35 2.82 21.56 -21.36
CA PRO A 35 2.79 22.55 -22.43
C PRO A 35 4.04 23.42 -22.31
N THR A 36 4.89 23.34 -23.32
CA THR A 36 6.02 24.24 -23.53
C THR A 36 5.46 25.66 -23.46
N GLU A 37 6.02 26.50 -22.60
CA GLU A 37 5.75 27.93 -22.60
C GLU A 37 6.03 28.46 -24.02
N THR A 38 4.98 28.68 -24.79
CA THR A 38 5.05 29.47 -26.00
C THR A 38 5.20 30.92 -25.54
N THR A 39 6.44 31.38 -25.47
CA THR A 39 6.77 32.80 -25.49
C THR A 39 6.13 33.40 -26.74
N VAL A 40 5.02 34.11 -26.56
CA VAL A 40 4.47 34.98 -27.59
C VAL A 40 5.23 36.30 -27.51
N GLU A 41 6.20 36.48 -28.41
CA GLU A 41 6.71 37.81 -28.76
C GLU A 41 5.55 38.64 -29.34
N GLY A 42 5.10 39.63 -28.59
CA GLY A 42 4.26 40.72 -29.09
C GLY A 42 5.12 41.94 -29.41
N THR A 43 5.34 42.19 -30.70
CA THR A 43 5.84 43.45 -31.28
C THR A 43 4.76 44.54 -31.15
N PRO A 44 5.12 45.84 -31.02
CA PRO A 44 4.31 46.83 -30.30
C PRO A 44 3.30 47.57 -31.19
N GLU A 45 2.19 48.01 -30.61
CA GLU A 45 1.32 49.03 -31.18
C GLU A 45 1.32 50.32 -30.33
N GLN A 46 1.42 51.42 -31.08
CA GLN A 46 1.47 52.81 -30.64
C GLN A 46 0.08 53.37 -30.30
N GLU A 47 0.08 54.27 -29.30
CA GLU A 47 -0.71 55.49 -29.14
C GLU A 47 -2.25 55.44 -29.13
N THR A 48 -2.83 55.94 -28.04
CA THR A 48 -3.48 57.27 -28.01
C THR A 48 -3.71 57.71 -26.57
N GLY A 49 -3.28 58.93 -26.24
CA GLY A 49 -3.42 59.53 -24.92
C GLY A 49 -4.71 60.33 -24.74
N VAL A 50 -5.02 60.67 -23.48
CA VAL A 50 -5.60 61.96 -23.07
C VAL A 50 -5.11 62.29 -21.65
N GLU A 51 -4.78 63.56 -21.46
CA GLU A 51 -4.17 64.27 -20.33
C GLU A 51 -5.05 64.41 -19.07
N GLY A 52 -4.42 64.74 -17.93
CA GLY A 52 -5.14 65.37 -16.81
C GLY A 52 -4.48 65.40 -15.41
N GLN A 53 -3.39 66.17 -15.25
CA GLN A 53 -3.01 66.99 -14.06
C GLN A 53 -2.61 66.38 -12.69
N THR A 54 -1.29 66.39 -12.45
CA THR A 54 -0.49 67.07 -11.39
C THR A 54 -0.97 67.14 -9.93
N SER A 55 -0.10 66.69 -9.00
CA SER A 55 0.50 67.55 -7.97
C SER A 55 1.71 66.88 -7.29
N ASP A 56 2.67 67.72 -6.92
CA ASP A 56 4.05 67.45 -6.56
C ASP A 56 4.30 66.96 -5.12
N GLU A 57 5.58 66.62 -4.92
CA GLU A 57 6.43 66.84 -3.73
C GLU A 57 6.86 65.64 -2.85
N GLN A 58 8.15 65.74 -2.53
CA GLN A 58 9.14 64.76 -2.11
C GLN A 58 9.20 64.55 -0.57
N PRO A 59 10.02 63.59 -0.08
CA PRO A 59 9.92 63.03 1.27
C PRO A 59 10.70 63.84 2.32
N VAL A 60 10.24 63.74 3.57
CA VAL A 60 10.92 64.32 4.73
C VAL A 60 11.63 63.24 5.53
N GLU A 61 12.95 63.35 5.55
CA GLU A 61 13.91 62.79 6.49
C GLU A 61 13.81 63.57 7.82
N GLN A 62 13.87 62.89 8.98
CA GLN A 62 14.00 63.59 10.26
C GLN A 62 15.01 62.92 11.19
N GLU A 63 16.03 63.72 11.49
CA GLU A 63 17.17 63.48 12.35
C GLU A 63 16.84 63.53 13.86
N VAL A 64 17.72 62.92 14.63
CA VAL A 64 17.91 63.02 16.09
C VAL A 64 18.36 64.44 16.49
N PRO A 65 18.00 64.96 17.68
CA PRO A 65 19.01 65.49 18.62
C PRO A 65 18.59 65.30 20.13
N PRO A 66 19.25 65.90 21.15
CA PRO A 66 20.24 65.20 22.01
C PRO A 66 19.93 65.26 23.53
N ALA A 67 20.88 64.75 24.32
CA ALA A 67 20.87 64.51 25.77
C ALA A 67 20.93 65.76 26.69
N GLU A 68 20.46 65.64 27.93
CA GLU A 68 21.25 65.94 29.15
C GLU A 68 20.61 65.44 30.47
N THR A 69 21.46 65.39 31.50
CA THR A 69 21.50 64.62 32.76
C THR A 69 20.85 65.23 34.01
N THR A 70 20.49 64.41 35.02
CA THR A 70 20.91 64.51 36.47
C THR A 70 20.27 63.36 37.31
N VAL A 71 21.05 62.38 37.82
CA VAL A 71 21.61 62.11 39.19
C VAL A 71 20.63 61.98 40.39
N GLU A 72 20.64 60.80 41.03
CA GLU A 72 20.74 60.47 42.49
C GLU A 72 19.81 59.34 42.97
N GLY A 73 20.35 58.42 43.79
CA GLY A 73 19.56 57.58 44.72
C GLY A 73 19.97 56.11 44.86
N VAL A 74 20.84 55.81 45.83
CA VAL A 74 21.25 54.49 46.36
C VAL A 74 20.18 53.92 47.33
N PRO A 75 20.04 52.59 47.50
CA PRO A 75 20.42 51.92 48.78
C PRO A 75 21.07 50.53 48.53
N GLU A 76 22.20 50.14 49.12
CA GLU A 76 22.51 49.74 50.52
C GLU A 76 21.75 48.52 51.10
N GLN A 77 22.56 47.69 51.77
CA GLN A 77 22.40 46.34 52.34
C GLN A 77 21.20 46.13 53.29
N PRO A 78 20.94 44.88 53.70
CA PRO A 78 21.06 44.65 55.14
C PRO A 78 21.79 43.38 55.56
N GLU A 79 22.23 43.47 56.81
CA GLU A 79 23.04 42.59 57.63
C GLU A 79 22.17 41.63 58.48
N VAL A 80 22.88 40.74 59.15
CA VAL A 80 22.54 39.62 60.05
C VAL A 80 21.53 39.95 61.16
N VAL A 81 20.67 38.97 61.49
CA VAL A 81 20.02 38.85 62.81
C VAL A 81 20.01 37.38 63.25
N GLU A 82 20.51 37.12 64.47
CA GLU A 82 20.51 35.83 65.17
C GLU A 82 19.14 35.48 65.80
N GLU A 83 18.84 34.17 65.79
CA GLU A 83 18.14 33.27 66.75
C GLU A 83 17.07 33.80 67.76
N PRO A 84 16.04 32.96 68.07
CA PRO A 84 16.21 31.96 69.13
C PRO A 84 15.56 30.58 68.91
N GLN A 85 16.12 29.61 69.63
CA GLN A 85 15.63 28.25 69.88
C GLN A 85 14.24 28.22 70.54
N ASP A 86 13.46 27.16 70.29
CA ASP A 86 13.06 26.26 71.39
C ASP A 86 12.66 24.85 70.94
N THR A 87 12.88 23.95 71.87
CA THR A 87 12.85 22.48 71.95
C THR A 87 11.53 21.75 71.57
N GLN A 88 11.64 20.49 71.09
CA GLN A 88 11.18 19.32 71.85
C GLN A 88 11.56 17.95 71.24
N VAL A 89 11.93 17.06 72.15
CA VAL A 89 12.29 15.64 72.02
C VAL A 89 11.02 14.78 71.99
N THR A 90 10.94 13.72 71.17
CA THR A 90 10.64 12.31 71.57
C THR A 90 10.24 11.40 70.39
N THR A 91 11.03 10.33 70.24
CA THR A 91 10.64 8.92 70.04
C THR A 91 9.59 8.51 68.99
N GLU A 92 10.03 7.78 67.95
CA GLU A 92 9.28 6.68 67.32
C GLU A 92 10.29 5.57 66.96
N LYS A 93 10.36 4.46 67.70
CA LYS A 93 9.45 3.29 67.73
C LYS A 93 9.61 2.41 66.48
N GLU A 94 10.54 1.48 66.65
CA GLU A 94 10.52 0.09 66.17
C GLU A 94 9.21 -0.33 65.48
N ILE A 95 9.28 -0.58 64.17
CA ILE A 95 8.29 -1.37 63.44
C ILE A 95 9.01 -2.66 63.03
N ASP A 96 8.74 -3.69 63.83
CA ASP A 96 8.96 -5.09 63.50
C ASP A 96 7.87 -5.56 62.52
N THR A 97 8.18 -6.61 61.74
CA THR A 97 7.35 -7.56 60.95
C THR A 97 7.91 -7.82 59.53
N PRO A 98 7.71 -9.04 58.96
CA PRO A 98 8.53 -10.21 59.27
C PRO A 98 9.20 -10.75 57.99
N SER A 99 10.28 -11.50 58.19
CA SER A 99 10.98 -12.21 57.11
C SER A 99 10.21 -13.47 56.70
N VAL A 100 9.80 -13.54 55.43
CA VAL A 100 9.47 -14.79 54.73
C VAL A 100 10.69 -15.17 53.88
N LYS A 101 11.08 -16.46 53.96
CA LYS A 101 12.14 -17.08 53.16
C LYS A 101 11.58 -17.80 51.93
N GLU A 102 12.23 -17.60 50.79
CA GLU A 102 12.54 -18.51 49.66
C GLU A 102 13.38 -17.64 48.69
N ASP A 103 14.61 -17.90 48.25
CA ASP A 103 15.46 -19.08 48.14
C ASP A 103 16.92 -18.73 48.47
N GLY A 104 17.70 -19.74 48.85
CA GLY A 104 18.95 -19.64 49.60
C GLY A 104 20.09 -18.81 49.00
N ASP A 105 20.56 -17.85 49.81
CA ASP A 105 21.98 -17.66 50.13
C ASP A 105 22.09 -16.73 51.37
N TRP A 106 22.80 -17.17 52.41
CA TRP A 106 22.99 -16.39 53.64
C TRP A 106 24.08 -15.32 53.42
N LYS A 107 23.71 -14.03 53.45
CA LYS A 107 24.66 -12.92 53.62
C LYS A 107 24.57 -12.34 55.02
N ASP A 108 25.57 -12.67 55.83
CA ASP A 108 25.81 -12.11 57.15
C ASP A 108 26.34 -10.67 57.02
N THR A 109 25.53 -9.69 57.43
CA THR A 109 25.80 -8.24 57.29
C THR A 109 26.76 -7.69 58.35
N TYR A 110 27.29 -8.52 59.25
CA TYR A 110 28.24 -8.09 60.28
C TYR A 110 29.71 -8.12 59.81
N TYR A 111 30.07 -9.01 58.87
CA TYR A 111 31.44 -9.13 58.36
C TYR A 111 31.76 -8.32 57.09
N ASP A 112 30.76 -7.75 56.40
CA ASP A 112 30.97 -6.89 55.22
C ASP A 112 31.36 -5.45 55.60
N ASN A 113 30.98 -5.00 56.81
CA ASN A 113 31.29 -3.66 57.30
C ASN A 113 32.73 -3.51 57.80
N ALA A 114 33.42 -4.60 58.13
CA ALA A 114 34.82 -4.57 58.56
C ALA A 114 35.83 -4.73 57.40
N LYS A 115 35.38 -5.05 56.17
CA LYS A 115 36.23 -5.16 54.97
C LYS A 115 36.21 -3.91 54.08
N ARG A 116 35.39 -2.92 54.42
CA ARG A 116 35.28 -1.59 53.77
C ARG A 116 36.28 -0.54 54.25
N LEU A 117 37.35 -0.96 54.93
CA LEU A 117 38.59 -0.16 55.08
C LEU A 117 39.66 -0.63 54.09
N ARG A 118 39.25 -0.91 52.84
CA ARG A 118 40.16 -0.91 51.70
C ARG A 118 39.98 0.42 50.98
N SER A 119 41.08 1.17 50.85
CA SER A 119 41.23 2.38 50.06
C SER A 119 40.26 2.45 48.88
N VAL A 120 39.23 3.31 48.97
CA VAL A 120 38.40 3.65 47.81
C VAL A 120 39.33 4.32 46.80
N ALA A 121 39.59 3.67 45.68
CA ALA A 121 40.27 4.31 44.57
C ALA A 121 39.36 5.44 44.09
N LEU A 122 39.81 6.69 44.26
CA LEU A 122 39.07 7.87 43.82
C LEU A 122 38.77 7.73 42.32
N GLU A 123 37.53 7.97 41.91
CA GLU A 123 37.15 7.92 40.50
C GLU A 123 37.87 9.04 39.71
N LYS A 124 38.19 8.72 38.47
CA LYS A 124 38.81 9.65 37.53
C LYS A 124 37.74 10.57 36.93
N PRO A 125 37.95 11.91 36.91
CA PRO A 125 37.05 12.82 36.23
C PRO A 125 36.91 12.48 34.74
N GLU A 126 35.69 12.62 34.21
CA GLU A 126 35.45 12.59 32.77
C GLU A 126 36.22 13.71 32.05
N LYS A 127 36.41 13.58 30.73
CA LYS A 127 36.99 14.64 29.91
C LYS A 127 36.17 15.93 30.04
N ALA A 128 36.86 17.06 30.20
CA ALA A 128 36.19 18.35 30.12
C ALA A 128 35.62 18.59 28.71
N THR A 129 34.49 19.28 28.64
CA THR A 129 34.00 19.94 27.43
C THR A 129 34.70 21.29 27.31
N ILE A 130 35.33 21.55 26.15
CA ILE A 130 36.05 22.81 25.90
C ILE A 130 35.42 23.52 24.71
N LYS A 131 35.02 24.77 24.91
CA LYS A 131 34.59 25.68 23.85
C LYS A 131 35.63 26.78 23.68
N THR A 132 36.25 26.84 22.52
CA THR A 132 37.25 27.85 22.16
C THR A 132 36.63 29.01 21.42
N VAL A 133 37.06 30.23 21.73
CA VAL A 133 36.59 31.48 21.10
C VAL A 133 37.78 32.31 20.62
N SER A 134 37.64 32.97 19.48
CA SER A 134 38.62 33.95 18.98
C SER A 134 38.36 35.29 19.68
N ASN A 135 39.42 36.03 20.01
CA ASN A 135 39.30 37.39 20.54
C ASN A 135 39.09 38.45 19.45
N GLY A 136 39.01 38.04 18.18
CA GLY A 136 38.71 38.90 17.04
C GLY A 136 39.91 39.15 16.13
N VAL A 137 39.63 39.81 15.01
CA VAL A 137 40.59 40.10 13.95
C VAL A 137 41.73 40.98 14.48
N GLY A 138 42.97 40.61 14.15
CA GLY A 138 44.18 41.35 14.54
C GLY A 138 44.69 41.05 15.95
N THR A 139 44.04 40.17 16.71
CA THR A 139 44.44 39.86 18.09
C THR A 139 45.42 38.70 18.22
N GLY A 140 45.47 37.78 17.25
CA GLY A 140 46.27 36.55 17.28
C GLY A 140 45.89 35.56 18.38
N THR A 141 44.81 35.81 19.13
CA THR A 141 44.54 35.16 20.41
C THR A 141 43.09 34.73 20.57
N GLY A 142 42.86 33.87 21.56
CA GLY A 142 41.57 33.31 21.90
C GLY A 142 41.54 32.81 23.35
N ALA A 143 40.40 32.28 23.74
CA ALA A 143 40.18 31.74 25.08
C ALA A 143 39.50 30.37 25.04
N MET A 144 39.83 29.53 26.02
CA MET A 144 39.17 28.26 26.29
C MET A 144 38.16 28.44 27.42
N ASN A 145 36.91 28.05 27.18
CA ASN A 145 35.87 27.92 28.20
C ASN A 145 35.66 26.44 28.48
N LEU A 146 35.97 26.02 29.70
CA LEU A 146 35.96 24.62 30.13
C LEU A 146 34.79 24.35 31.04
N SER A 147 34.19 23.18 30.90
CA SER A 147 33.18 22.64 31.83
C SER A 147 33.37 21.14 32.02
N TRP A 148 33.13 20.65 33.23
CA TRP A 148 33.23 19.24 33.59
C TRP A 148 32.17 18.86 34.62
N LYS A 149 31.89 17.56 34.75
CA LYS A 149 30.97 17.06 35.78
C LYS A 149 31.60 17.18 37.17
N ALA A 150 30.79 17.50 38.17
CA ALA A 150 31.22 17.49 39.56
C ALA A 150 31.56 16.07 40.01
N MET A 151 32.68 15.92 40.70
CA MET A 151 33.09 14.68 41.35
C MET A 151 32.54 14.64 42.79
N PRO A 152 31.87 13.55 43.19
CA PRO A 152 31.38 13.39 44.57
C PRO A 152 32.51 13.53 45.59
N GLY A 153 32.34 14.40 46.60
CA GLY A 153 33.30 14.61 47.68
C GLY A 153 34.52 15.48 47.35
N ALA A 154 34.63 16.02 46.12
CA ALA A 154 35.70 16.95 45.77
C ALA A 154 35.53 18.30 46.48
N THR A 155 36.62 18.82 47.04
CA THR A 155 36.70 20.12 47.71
C THR A 155 37.27 21.21 46.80
N GLY A 156 37.76 20.86 45.61
CA GLY A 156 38.27 21.80 44.61
C GLY A 156 38.73 21.10 43.34
N TYR A 157 39.19 21.87 42.36
CA TYR A 157 39.72 21.35 41.10
C TYR A 157 41.00 22.06 40.67
N LYS A 158 41.82 21.36 39.88
CA LYS A 158 42.91 21.93 39.09
C LYS A 158 42.63 21.74 37.60
N VAL A 159 42.84 22.80 36.83
CA VAL A 159 42.94 22.73 35.37
C VAL A 159 44.40 22.53 35.01
N ILE A 160 44.68 21.55 34.17
CA ILE A 160 46.04 21.14 33.82
C ILE A 160 46.23 21.36 32.33
N ILE A 161 47.13 22.26 31.92
CA ILE A 161 47.37 22.59 30.51
C ILE A 161 48.81 22.25 30.13
N GLY A 162 49.00 21.51 29.04
CA GLY A 162 50.33 21.18 28.53
C GLY A 162 50.97 22.37 27.80
N ASN A 163 52.19 22.74 28.18
CA ASN A 163 52.95 23.82 27.53
C ASN A 163 53.87 23.32 26.40
N GLY A 164 53.96 22.00 26.17
CA GLY A 164 54.89 21.38 25.21
C GLY A 164 56.12 20.72 25.83
N TYR A 165 56.44 21.05 27.09
CA TYR A 165 57.54 20.46 27.87
C TYR A 165 57.03 19.67 29.08
N ASN A 166 56.01 20.20 29.76
CA ASN A 166 55.36 19.64 30.93
C ASN A 166 53.90 20.09 31.02
N TYR A 167 53.20 19.57 32.02
CA TYR A 167 51.90 20.10 32.43
C TYR A 167 52.08 21.26 33.43
N GLU A 168 51.29 22.31 33.25
CA GLU A 168 51.12 23.42 34.21
C GLU A 168 49.77 23.30 34.91
N TYR A 169 49.71 23.64 36.20
CA TYR A 169 48.58 23.39 37.07
C TYR A 169 47.96 24.70 37.57
N PHE A 170 46.66 24.88 37.36
CA PHE A 170 45.91 26.05 37.79
C PHE A 170 44.82 25.62 38.77
N SER A 171 44.93 26.01 40.04
CA SER A 171 43.89 25.77 41.04
C SER A 171 42.69 26.70 40.78
N VAL A 172 41.50 26.13 40.61
CA VAL A 172 40.28 26.88 40.22
C VAL A 172 39.18 26.90 41.28
N GLY A 173 39.44 26.30 42.46
CA GLY A 173 38.46 26.18 43.53
C GLY A 173 37.40 25.11 43.26
N ASN A 174 36.33 25.11 44.05
CA ASN A 174 35.23 24.14 43.91
C ASN A 174 34.20 24.60 42.86
N VAL A 175 34.63 24.64 41.60
CA VAL A 175 33.80 25.00 40.44
C VAL A 175 33.80 23.88 39.42
N THR A 176 32.77 23.83 38.58
CA THR A 176 32.63 22.89 37.46
C THR A 176 32.80 23.56 36.10
N SER A 177 33.23 24.82 36.10
CA SER A 177 33.54 25.58 34.89
C SER A 177 34.66 26.59 35.15
N TRP A 178 35.52 26.81 34.17
CA TRP A 178 36.60 27.79 34.24
C TRP A 178 36.96 28.32 32.86
N THR A 179 37.45 29.55 32.79
CA THR A 179 37.86 30.19 31.51
C THR A 179 39.28 30.73 31.60
N THR A 180 40.01 30.62 30.50
CA THR A 180 41.31 31.29 30.34
C THR A 180 41.17 32.78 30.04
N LYS A 181 39.96 33.25 29.70
CA LYS A 181 39.72 34.63 29.29
C LYS A 181 40.06 35.61 30.42
N GLY A 182 40.87 36.62 30.10
CA GLY A 182 41.30 37.67 31.01
C GLY A 182 42.29 37.19 32.08
N LYS A 183 42.91 36.02 31.90
CA LYS A 183 43.81 35.43 32.92
C LYS A 183 45.28 35.70 32.67
N GLY A 184 45.67 36.18 31.49
CA GLY A 184 47.07 36.51 31.18
C GLY A 184 48.03 35.33 31.43
N ILE A 185 47.66 34.13 30.99
CA ILE A 185 48.37 32.87 31.28
C ILE A 185 49.41 32.54 30.20
N PHE A 186 49.21 32.98 28.97
CA PHE A 186 50.08 32.61 27.86
C PHE A 186 51.34 33.50 27.81
N PRO A 187 52.52 33.02 27.37
CA PRO A 187 53.70 33.88 27.31
C PRO A 187 53.51 35.00 26.29
N THR A 188 54.01 36.19 26.60
CA THR A 188 53.96 37.33 25.67
C THR A 188 54.78 37.06 24.41
N LYS A 189 54.50 37.81 23.33
CA LYS A 189 55.27 37.70 22.09
C LYS A 189 56.78 37.91 22.31
N SER A 190 57.17 38.89 23.13
CA SER A 190 58.59 39.12 23.46
C SER A 190 59.24 37.95 24.20
N GLU A 191 58.49 37.26 25.06
CA GLU A 191 58.97 36.08 25.79
C GLU A 191 59.11 34.87 24.86
N LEU A 192 58.13 34.65 23.98
CA LEU A 192 58.22 33.60 22.95
C LEU A 192 59.41 33.84 22.00
N ASP A 193 59.66 35.08 21.60
CA ASP A 193 60.79 35.42 20.72
C ASP A 193 62.16 35.19 21.39
N LYS A 194 62.20 35.23 22.73
CA LYS A 194 63.37 34.85 23.55
C LYS A 194 63.50 33.35 23.78
N GLY A 195 62.60 32.53 23.22
CA GLY A 195 62.61 31.08 23.42
C GLY A 195 61.93 30.61 24.70
N LEU A 196 61.21 31.49 25.42
CA LEU A 196 60.47 31.10 26.62
C LEU A 196 59.16 30.38 26.26
N TYR A 197 58.67 29.53 27.16
CA TYR A 197 57.54 28.64 26.90
C TYR A 197 56.68 28.29 28.13
N ARG A 198 56.99 28.85 29.30
CA ARG A 198 56.24 28.56 30.53
C ARG A 198 55.00 29.43 30.62
N PHE A 199 53.87 28.86 31.02
CA PHE A 199 52.67 29.64 31.27
C PHE A 199 52.83 30.51 32.54
N HIS A 200 52.22 31.68 32.50
CA HIS A 200 52.14 32.60 33.62
C HIS A 200 51.08 32.16 34.63
N THR A 201 51.44 32.19 35.90
CA THR A 201 50.51 32.06 37.03
C THR A 201 50.29 33.39 37.75
N ASP A 202 51.03 34.43 37.37
CA ASP A 202 50.98 35.78 37.96
C ASP A 202 50.08 36.75 37.17
N GLY A 203 49.47 36.29 36.08
CA GLY A 203 48.57 37.06 35.23
C GLY A 203 49.26 38.11 34.35
N LYS A 204 50.60 38.10 34.23
CA LYS A 204 51.36 39.07 33.42
C LYS A 204 51.54 38.65 31.96
N GLY A 205 51.07 37.48 31.59
CA GLY A 205 51.09 36.99 30.22
C GLY A 205 49.97 37.59 29.36
N THR A 206 49.73 36.96 28.21
CA THR A 206 48.65 37.29 27.27
C THR A 206 47.53 36.25 27.32
N GLU A 207 46.49 36.49 26.52
CA GLU A 207 45.54 35.46 26.12
C GLU A 207 46.24 34.35 25.31
N PHE A 208 45.62 33.18 25.25
CA PHE A 208 46.18 32.04 24.52
C PHE A 208 46.27 32.34 23.03
N ALA A 209 47.40 31.99 22.40
CA ALA A 209 47.55 32.17 20.96
C ALA A 209 46.60 31.27 20.17
N ASN A 210 46.08 31.77 19.05
CA ASN A 210 45.31 30.95 18.11
C ASN A 210 46.20 29.87 17.45
N ASP A 211 47.50 30.15 17.33
CA ASP A 211 48.50 29.20 16.85
C ASP A 211 49.61 28.98 17.90
N PRO A 212 49.61 27.84 18.63
CA PRO A 212 50.64 27.51 19.62
C PRO A 212 51.97 27.03 19.04
N THR A 213 52.14 26.95 17.72
CA THR A 213 53.33 26.30 17.13
C THR A 213 54.65 26.92 17.59
N GLN A 214 54.72 28.24 17.79
CA GLN A 214 55.91 28.91 18.31
C GLN A 214 56.24 28.49 19.75
N LEU A 215 55.22 28.34 20.62
CA LEU A 215 55.38 27.83 21.98
C LEU A 215 56.02 26.44 21.94
N TYR A 216 55.48 25.54 21.11
CA TYR A 216 55.97 24.17 21.02
C TYR A 216 57.34 24.07 20.35
N GLU A 217 57.66 24.93 19.39
CA GLU A 217 59.01 25.01 18.81
C GLU A 217 60.05 25.41 19.86
N ASN A 218 59.71 26.34 20.77
CA ASN A 218 60.57 26.72 21.88
C ASN A 218 60.81 25.54 22.85
N THR A 219 59.75 24.79 23.20
CA THR A 219 59.90 23.59 24.05
C THR A 219 60.73 22.49 23.39
N PHE A 220 60.64 22.34 22.07
CA PHE A 220 61.46 21.41 21.30
C PHE A 220 62.95 21.79 21.36
N LYS A 221 63.26 23.07 21.13
CA LYS A 221 64.63 23.60 21.27
C LYS A 221 65.17 23.45 22.70
N ALA A 222 64.29 23.47 23.70
CA ALA A 222 64.64 23.21 25.10
C ALA A 222 64.82 21.72 25.46
N GLY A 223 64.65 20.80 24.49
CA GLY A 223 64.90 19.37 24.67
C GLY A 223 63.71 18.57 25.21
N THR A 224 62.46 19.00 24.95
CA THR A 224 61.27 18.20 25.33
C THR A 224 61.26 16.84 24.65
N THR A 225 60.71 15.82 25.33
CA THR A 225 60.38 14.51 24.75
C THR A 225 58.92 14.42 24.29
N TRP A 226 58.13 15.50 24.44
CA TRP A 226 56.73 15.51 24.05
C TRP A 226 56.56 15.74 22.54
N THR A 227 55.54 15.10 21.96
CA THR A 227 55.26 15.13 20.52
C THR A 227 54.33 16.27 20.09
N LEU A 228 54.41 17.43 20.76
CA LEU A 228 53.56 18.60 20.46
C LEU A 228 54.15 19.57 19.42
N ARG A 229 55.40 19.38 19.01
CA ARG A 229 56.03 20.20 17.97
C ARG A 229 55.18 20.19 16.69
N GLY A 230 54.91 21.39 16.14
CA GLY A 230 54.11 21.57 14.93
C GLY A 230 52.59 21.38 15.10
N GLN A 231 52.11 21.03 16.30
CA GLN A 231 50.68 20.89 16.57
C GLN A 231 50.02 22.26 16.75
N LYS A 232 48.78 22.41 16.26
CA LYS A 232 47.95 23.63 16.42
C LYS A 232 46.89 23.50 17.52
N LYS A 233 47.06 22.55 18.43
CA LYS A 233 46.11 22.22 19.49
C LYS A 233 46.75 22.34 20.85
N TYR A 234 45.95 22.69 21.85
CA TYR A 234 46.26 22.59 23.26
C TYR A 234 45.75 21.27 23.81
N ILE A 235 46.37 20.79 24.88
CA ILE A 235 45.93 19.61 25.62
C ILE A 235 45.61 19.99 27.05
N VAL A 236 44.43 19.58 27.51
CA VAL A 236 43.91 19.93 28.82
C VAL A 236 43.40 18.70 29.56
N ARG A 237 43.60 18.70 30.88
CA ARG A 237 43.03 17.72 31.81
C ARG A 237 42.41 18.42 33.02
N ILE A 238 41.50 17.73 33.69
CA ILE A 238 40.91 18.14 34.96
C ILE A 238 41.36 17.19 36.06
N LEU A 239 41.68 17.72 37.22
CA LEU A 239 41.97 16.96 38.43
C LEU A 239 41.06 17.44 39.55
N ALA A 240 40.41 16.51 40.25
CA ALA A 240 39.64 16.79 41.45
C ALA A 240 40.55 16.77 42.68
N ILE A 241 40.37 17.72 43.59
CA ILE A 241 41.06 17.83 44.88
C ILE A 241 40.09 17.36 45.96
N TYR A 242 40.56 16.51 46.86
CA TYR A 242 39.82 16.01 48.01
C TYR A 242 40.52 16.44 49.30
N THR A 243 39.87 16.25 50.44
CA THR A 243 40.49 16.46 51.76
C THR A 243 41.75 15.61 51.98
N SER A 244 41.80 14.44 51.33
CA SER A 244 42.96 13.54 51.34
C SER A 244 44.08 13.94 50.36
N GLY A 245 43.88 14.97 49.54
CA GLY A 245 44.82 15.44 48.52
C GLY A 245 44.30 15.33 47.08
N ASP A 246 45.24 15.42 46.13
CA ASP A 246 44.96 15.37 44.70
C ASP A 246 44.47 13.96 44.26
N GLY A 247 43.33 13.91 43.56
CA GLY A 247 42.83 12.70 42.92
C GLY A 247 43.46 12.42 41.54
N PRO A 248 43.01 11.38 40.83
CA PRO A 248 43.46 11.10 39.47
C PRO A 248 43.05 12.20 38.46
N THR A 249 43.87 12.40 37.42
CA THR A 249 43.56 13.33 36.31
C THR A 249 42.63 12.69 35.28
N SER A 250 41.75 13.48 34.66
CA SER A 250 40.97 13.11 33.47
C SER A 250 41.85 12.65 32.30
N ASP A 251 41.23 12.02 31.30
CA ASP A 251 41.89 11.85 30.01
C ASP A 251 42.15 13.20 29.34
N ILE A 252 43.05 13.21 28.35
CA ILE A 252 43.37 14.41 27.57
C ILE A 252 42.14 14.82 26.76
N THR A 253 41.74 16.07 26.92
CA THR A 253 40.90 16.80 25.97
C THR A 253 41.81 17.67 25.10
N GLU A 254 41.66 17.57 23.78
CA GLU A 254 42.35 18.44 22.84
C GLU A 254 41.48 19.66 22.53
N ALA A 255 42.10 20.84 22.44
CA ALA A 255 41.42 22.09 22.11
C ALA A 255 42.15 22.81 20.97
N VAL A 256 41.44 23.07 19.87
CA VAL A 256 41.96 23.85 18.75
C VAL A 256 41.35 25.24 18.83
N MET A 257 42.17 26.28 18.80
CA MET A 257 41.64 27.64 18.77
C MET A 257 41.07 27.97 17.38
N PRO A 258 39.94 28.69 17.30
CA PRO A 258 39.42 29.15 16.02
C PRO A 258 40.37 30.16 15.37
N PRO A 259 40.35 30.28 14.03
CA PRO A 259 41.03 31.36 13.34
C PRO A 259 40.45 32.73 13.73
N GLU A 260 41.21 33.79 13.49
CA GLU A 260 40.76 35.17 13.73
C GLU A 260 39.50 35.53 12.94
N THR A 261 39.48 35.14 11.66
CA THR A 261 38.33 35.28 10.77
C THR A 261 37.63 33.93 10.71
N LEU A 262 36.42 33.86 11.28
CA LEU A 262 35.60 32.66 11.20
C LEU A 262 35.22 32.38 9.74
N PRO A 263 35.12 31.10 9.34
CA PRO A 263 34.65 30.73 8.02
C PRO A 263 33.26 31.30 7.71
N ALA A 264 33.01 31.57 6.43
CA ALA A 264 31.68 31.93 5.97
C ALA A 264 30.67 30.82 6.31
N LYS A 265 29.43 31.20 6.62
CA LYS A 265 28.34 30.24 6.79
C LYS A 265 28.11 29.44 5.50
N PRO A 266 27.69 28.17 5.60
CA PRO A 266 27.29 27.41 4.41
C PRO A 266 26.18 28.13 3.64
N GLU A 267 26.19 27.98 2.32
CA GLU A 267 25.08 28.43 1.47
C GLU A 267 23.79 27.66 1.80
N LYS A 268 22.64 28.15 1.32
CA LYS A 268 21.37 27.42 1.44
C LYS A 268 21.48 26.05 0.79
N SER A 269 20.93 25.03 1.47
CA SER A 269 20.81 23.70 0.88
C SER A 269 19.77 23.66 -0.23
N VAL A 270 19.94 22.73 -1.17
CA VAL A 270 18.94 22.31 -2.15
C VAL A 270 18.25 21.08 -1.61
N ILE A 271 16.91 21.10 -1.56
CA ILE A 271 16.09 20.01 -1.00
C ILE A 271 15.12 19.51 -2.05
N LYS A 272 15.18 18.20 -2.32
CA LYS A 272 14.16 17.48 -3.08
C LYS A 272 13.32 16.65 -2.13
N THR A 273 12.01 16.82 -2.17
CA THR A 273 11.06 16.03 -1.37
C THR A 273 10.40 14.95 -2.22
N THR A 274 10.10 13.80 -1.62
CA THR A 274 9.46 12.66 -2.32
C THR A 274 8.44 12.00 -1.40
N SER A 275 7.25 11.68 -1.93
CA SER A 275 6.21 10.93 -1.22
C SER A 275 6.56 9.44 -1.17
N ASN A 276 6.20 8.76 -0.09
CA ASN A 276 6.32 7.31 0.02
C ASN A 276 5.17 6.53 -0.66
N GLY A 277 4.27 7.24 -1.34
CA GLY A 277 3.19 6.64 -2.13
C GLY A 277 1.82 6.77 -1.47
N ALA A 278 0.82 6.24 -2.17
CA ALA A 278 -0.58 6.44 -1.82
C ALA A 278 -0.95 5.88 -0.44
N GLY A 279 -1.59 6.71 0.38
CA GLY A 279 -2.13 6.31 1.68
C GLY A 279 -1.09 6.11 2.78
N THR A 280 0.15 6.58 2.57
CA THR A 280 1.24 6.43 3.54
C THR A 280 1.27 7.54 4.58
N GLY A 281 0.73 8.72 4.28
CA GLY A 281 0.83 9.89 5.18
C GLY A 281 2.24 10.50 5.25
N THR A 282 3.20 10.02 4.45
CA THR A 282 4.64 10.31 4.66
C THR A 282 5.47 10.53 3.40
N GLY A 283 6.65 11.11 3.59
CA GLY A 283 7.68 11.30 2.58
C GLY A 283 9.08 11.49 3.18
N TYR A 284 10.05 11.79 2.33
CA TYR A 284 11.45 12.01 2.73
C TYR A 284 12.07 13.20 1.98
N MET A 285 13.19 13.69 2.51
CA MET A 285 13.97 14.81 1.96
C MET A 285 15.36 14.32 1.57
N ASP A 286 15.74 14.57 0.32
CA ASP A 286 17.13 14.51 -0.14
C ASP A 286 17.72 15.92 -0.09
N ILE A 287 18.70 16.12 0.79
CA ILE A 287 19.27 17.42 1.13
C ILE A 287 20.70 17.46 0.62
N SER A 288 21.07 18.50 -0.12
CA SER A 288 22.42 18.70 -0.65
C SER A 288 22.89 20.14 -0.47
N TRP A 289 24.20 20.33 -0.31
CA TRP A 289 24.82 21.64 -0.08
C TRP A 289 26.23 21.70 -0.67
N LYS A 290 26.77 22.91 -0.78
CA LYS A 290 28.16 23.11 -1.17
C LYS A 290 29.09 22.95 0.03
N ALA A 291 30.22 22.29 -0.17
CA ALA A 291 31.26 22.21 0.85
C ALA A 291 31.84 23.59 1.15
N VAL A 292 32.12 23.86 2.42
CA VAL A 292 32.86 25.03 2.88
C VAL A 292 34.29 24.64 3.28
N SER A 293 35.24 25.52 2.98
CA SER A 293 36.66 25.26 3.25
C SER A 293 36.93 25.10 4.74
N GLY A 294 37.77 24.12 5.10
CA GLY A 294 38.18 23.84 6.48
C GLY A 294 37.19 23.01 7.30
N ALA A 295 35.98 22.73 6.80
CA ALA A 295 35.05 21.85 7.48
C ALA A 295 35.55 20.40 7.48
N ILE A 296 35.40 19.74 8.63
CA ILE A 296 35.79 18.34 8.85
C ILE A 296 34.57 17.43 8.99
N ASP A 297 33.38 17.99 9.19
CA ASP A 297 32.10 17.29 9.30
C ASP A 297 30.95 18.29 9.03
N TYR A 298 29.72 17.79 8.90
CA TYR A 298 28.50 18.58 8.79
C TYR A 298 27.39 18.03 9.68
N LYS A 299 26.44 18.91 10.01
CA LYS A 299 25.17 18.53 10.62
C LYS A 299 24.02 19.08 9.79
N VAL A 300 23.00 18.24 9.57
CA VAL A 300 21.70 18.69 9.09
C VAL A 300 20.88 19.10 10.30
N VAL A 301 20.30 20.30 10.23
CA VAL A 301 19.58 20.92 11.33
C VAL A 301 18.13 21.10 10.91
N ILE A 302 17.21 20.41 11.59
CA ILE A 302 15.78 20.39 11.23
C ILE A 302 14.97 20.90 12.40
N SER A 303 14.02 21.81 12.16
CA SER A 303 13.11 22.26 13.21
C SER A 303 12.02 21.24 13.47
N ASN A 304 11.75 20.97 14.74
CA ASN A 304 10.63 20.15 15.19
C ASN A 304 9.42 20.99 15.62
N GLY A 305 9.43 22.29 15.35
CA GLY A 305 8.39 23.23 15.77
C GLY A 305 8.60 23.86 17.14
N TYR A 306 9.47 23.32 18.00
CA TYR A 306 9.85 23.89 19.29
C TYR A 306 11.27 24.46 19.27
N ASN A 307 12.21 23.68 18.75
CA ASN A 307 13.61 24.05 18.58
C ASN A 307 14.19 23.40 17.31
N TYR A 308 15.50 23.56 17.13
CA TYR A 308 16.26 22.83 16.12
C TYR A 308 16.84 21.54 16.72
N GLU A 309 16.78 20.46 15.94
CA GLU A 309 17.48 19.21 16.20
C GLU A 309 18.60 19.00 15.19
N TYR A 310 19.69 18.37 15.64
CA TYR A 310 20.95 18.29 14.91
C TYR A 310 21.28 16.84 14.61
N PHE A 311 21.47 16.53 13.33
CA PHE A 311 21.79 15.20 12.83
C PHE A 311 23.19 15.21 12.20
N ASN A 312 24.12 14.46 12.78
CA ASN A 312 25.47 14.33 12.22
C ASN A 312 25.42 13.58 10.88
N THR A 313 26.12 14.09 9.87
CA THR A 313 26.11 13.49 8.53
C THR A 313 27.44 12.86 8.13
N GLY A 314 28.53 13.16 8.85
CA GLY A 314 29.88 12.92 8.36
C GLY A 314 30.30 14.02 7.38
N ASN A 315 31.55 13.94 6.90
CA ASN A 315 32.11 14.84 5.90
C ASN A 315 31.55 14.55 4.49
N VAL A 316 30.26 14.78 4.32
CA VAL A 316 29.52 14.64 3.08
C VAL A 316 28.85 15.96 2.72
N THR A 317 28.41 16.08 1.47
CA THR A 317 27.70 17.26 0.95
C THR A 317 26.26 16.93 0.53
N ASN A 318 25.80 15.73 0.85
CA ASN A 318 24.44 15.27 0.64
C ASN A 318 24.03 14.32 1.76
N TRP A 319 22.76 14.35 2.12
CA TRP A 319 22.18 13.51 3.16
C TRP A 319 20.67 13.34 2.92
N SER A 320 20.17 12.13 3.14
CA SER A 320 18.76 11.80 2.96
C SER A 320 18.11 11.39 4.28
N THR A 321 16.88 11.83 4.50
CA THR A 321 16.05 11.34 5.62
C THR A 321 15.47 9.96 5.35
N LYS A 322 15.56 9.46 4.10
CA LYS A 322 14.96 8.19 3.69
C LYS A 322 15.52 7.02 4.51
N GLY A 323 14.62 6.23 5.07
CA GLY A 323 14.92 5.08 5.92
C GLY A 323 15.52 5.44 7.28
N LYS A 324 15.56 6.72 7.65
CA LYS A 324 16.14 7.15 8.93
C LYS A 324 15.16 7.07 10.09
N ASN A 325 13.85 7.05 9.80
CA ASN A 325 12.80 6.88 10.80
C ASN A 325 12.96 7.84 11.99
N ILE A 326 13.16 9.12 11.70
CA ILE A 326 13.44 10.15 12.71
C ILE A 326 12.20 10.95 13.12
N PHE A 327 11.09 10.85 12.39
CA PHE A 327 9.85 11.54 12.74
C PHE A 327 9.09 10.76 13.83
N PRO A 328 8.37 11.40 14.77
CA PRO A 328 7.64 10.66 15.81
C PRO A 328 6.51 9.81 15.21
N THR A 329 6.27 8.64 15.80
CA THR A 329 5.15 7.78 15.39
C THR A 329 3.80 8.45 15.64
N GLN A 330 2.74 7.98 14.98
CA GLN A 330 1.39 8.52 15.18
C GLN A 330 0.92 8.42 16.66
N ALA A 331 1.33 7.37 17.37
CA ALA A 331 1.05 7.20 18.79
C ALA A 331 1.75 8.27 19.64
N GLU A 332 3.00 8.59 19.32
CA GLU A 332 3.79 9.62 20.00
C GLU A 332 3.24 11.03 19.72
N ILE A 333 2.87 11.32 18.46
CA ILE A 333 2.18 12.56 18.10
C ILE A 333 0.86 12.69 18.89
N THR A 334 0.08 11.62 19.01
CA THR A 334 -1.17 11.63 19.80
C THR A 334 -0.90 11.87 21.29
N ASN A 335 0.24 11.38 21.80
CA ASN A 335 0.72 11.63 23.16
C ASN A 335 1.44 12.98 23.32
N LYS A 336 1.17 13.94 22.42
CA LYS A 336 1.70 15.31 22.43
C LYS A 336 3.23 15.40 22.33
N GLN A 337 3.88 14.36 21.81
CA GLN A 337 5.32 14.40 21.57
C GLN A 337 5.64 15.14 20.27
N TYR A 338 6.80 15.78 20.25
CA TYR A 338 7.27 16.58 19.12
C TYR A 338 8.77 16.45 18.85
N LYS A 339 9.50 15.63 19.61
CA LYS A 339 10.95 15.46 19.44
C LYS A 339 11.25 14.41 18.38
N PHE A 340 12.23 14.67 17.53
CA PHE A 340 12.68 13.68 16.56
C PHE A 340 13.46 12.54 17.24
N HIS A 341 13.41 11.37 16.63
CA HIS A 341 14.19 10.22 17.04
C HIS A 341 15.63 10.34 16.53
N GLN A 342 16.58 9.94 17.37
CA GLN A 342 17.98 9.72 16.96
C GLN A 342 18.36 8.23 16.94
N ASP A 343 17.46 7.36 17.42
CA ASP A 343 17.65 5.92 17.51
C ASP A 343 17.02 5.14 16.34
N GLY A 344 16.39 5.84 15.40
CA GLY A 344 15.74 5.25 14.22
C GLY A 344 14.46 4.48 14.53
N LYS A 345 13.84 4.68 15.71
CA LYS A 345 12.59 4.00 16.10
C LYS A 345 11.32 4.77 15.73
N GLY A 346 11.45 5.92 15.10
CA GLY A 346 10.32 6.71 14.60
C GLY A 346 9.79 6.19 13.27
N VAL A 347 9.32 7.11 12.45
CA VAL A 347 8.80 6.89 11.09
C VAL A 347 9.38 7.91 10.11
N GLU A 348 9.04 7.76 8.83
CA GLU A 348 9.30 8.77 7.80
C GLU A 348 8.56 10.08 8.10
N PHE A 349 9.01 11.18 7.51
CA PHE A 349 8.41 12.49 7.78
C PHE A 349 6.95 12.53 7.34
N ALA A 350 6.09 13.11 8.17
CA ALA A 350 4.70 13.33 7.80
C ALA A 350 4.59 14.28 6.60
N SER A 351 3.66 13.98 5.68
CA SER A 351 3.32 14.89 4.58
C SER A 351 2.74 16.21 5.09
N ASP A 352 2.15 16.20 6.29
CA ASP A 352 1.65 17.37 7.00
C ASP A 352 2.22 17.45 8.44
N PRO A 353 3.16 18.37 8.71
CA PRO A 353 3.75 18.52 10.04
C PRO A 353 2.89 19.28 11.06
N ARG A 354 1.70 19.78 10.71
CA ARG A 354 0.93 20.66 11.62
C ARG A 354 0.65 20.02 12.98
N ALA A 355 0.42 18.72 13.04
CA ALA A 355 0.24 18.01 14.30
C ALA A 355 1.51 18.02 15.19
N LEU A 356 2.69 17.86 14.59
CA LEU A 356 3.98 18.00 15.29
C LEU A 356 4.14 19.41 15.86
N TYR A 357 3.82 20.43 15.05
CA TYR A 357 3.98 21.83 15.42
C TYR A 357 2.94 22.30 16.44
N GLU A 358 1.72 21.77 16.40
CA GLU A 358 0.72 21.95 17.45
C GLU A 358 1.26 21.45 18.79
N ASN A 359 1.83 20.24 18.82
CA ASN A 359 2.43 19.69 20.03
C ASN A 359 3.58 20.56 20.56
N GLY A 360 4.46 21.04 19.68
CA GLY A 360 5.50 21.99 20.04
C GLY A 360 4.95 23.29 20.61
N TYR A 361 3.90 23.86 20.00
CA TYR A 361 3.22 25.06 20.51
C TYR A 361 2.61 24.83 21.91
N GLN A 362 1.91 23.72 22.10
CA GLN A 362 1.33 23.35 23.39
C GLN A 362 2.40 23.14 24.49
N ALA A 363 3.63 22.78 24.10
CA ALA A 363 4.78 22.70 25.00
C ALA A 363 5.45 24.06 25.28
N GLY A 364 4.94 25.16 24.72
CA GLY A 364 5.44 26.52 24.92
C GLY A 364 6.35 27.06 23.81
N SER A 365 6.31 26.46 22.62
CA SER A 365 7.10 26.95 21.48
C SER A 365 6.70 28.37 21.05
N THR A 366 7.71 29.20 20.77
CA THR A 366 7.58 30.52 20.12
C THR A 366 8.05 30.51 18.66
N PHE A 367 8.29 29.34 18.07
CA PHE A 367 8.91 29.19 16.74
C PHE A 367 8.03 29.60 15.55
N GLY A 368 6.74 29.85 15.76
CA GLY A 368 5.82 30.33 14.73
C GLY A 368 5.41 29.30 13.67
N LEU A 369 5.61 28.00 13.92
CA LEU A 369 5.34 26.93 12.94
C LEU A 369 3.96 26.25 13.07
N ARG A 370 3.18 26.53 14.11
CA ARG A 370 1.91 25.84 14.47
C ARG A 370 0.99 25.47 13.30
N ASN A 371 0.85 26.34 12.30
CA ASN A 371 -0.05 26.16 11.15
C ASN A 371 0.67 25.97 9.80
N GLN A 372 1.99 25.76 9.83
CA GLN A 372 2.81 25.69 8.63
C GLN A 372 2.91 24.25 8.13
N LYS A 373 2.83 24.06 6.81
CA LYS A 373 3.03 22.75 6.15
C LYS A 373 4.48 22.49 5.71
N LYS A 374 5.37 23.46 5.95
CA LYS A 374 6.79 23.37 5.58
C LYS A 374 7.64 22.89 6.74
N TYR A 375 8.68 22.14 6.42
CA TYR A 375 9.82 21.88 7.27
C TYR A 375 10.87 22.97 7.06
N ILE A 376 11.58 23.30 8.14
CA ILE A 376 12.70 24.24 8.12
C ILE A 376 13.99 23.46 8.30
N VAL A 377 14.90 23.60 7.34
CA VAL A 377 16.20 22.91 7.31
C VAL A 377 17.33 23.93 7.19
N ARG A 378 18.45 23.66 7.88
CA ARG A 378 19.73 24.36 7.75
C ARG A 378 20.88 23.37 7.74
N ILE A 379 22.03 23.82 7.25
CA ILE A 379 23.29 23.08 7.28
C ILE A 379 24.26 23.77 8.23
N LEU A 380 24.90 23.00 9.11
CA LEU A 380 25.95 23.47 10.00
C LEU A 380 27.26 22.78 9.60
N ALA A 381 28.30 23.57 9.36
CA ALA A 381 29.65 23.04 9.15
C ALA A 381 30.37 22.87 10.50
N VAL A 382 31.08 21.76 10.68
CA VAL A 382 31.86 21.47 11.88
C VAL A 382 33.34 21.58 11.53
N TYR A 383 34.09 22.25 12.40
CA TYR A 383 35.51 22.54 12.25
C TYR A 383 36.32 21.87 13.37
N PRO A 384 37.67 21.79 13.26
CA PRO A 384 38.51 21.25 14.32
C PRO A 384 38.32 21.91 15.70
N TRP A 385 37.84 23.15 15.72
CA TRP A 385 37.54 23.92 16.94
C TRP A 385 36.06 23.87 17.37
N GLY A 386 35.20 23.14 16.64
CA GLY A 386 33.79 22.93 16.95
C GLY A 386 32.81 23.42 15.88
N ASP A 387 31.56 23.60 16.29
CA ASP A 387 30.45 23.98 15.41
C ASP A 387 30.63 25.40 14.85
N GLY A 388 30.52 25.52 13.53
CA GLY A 388 30.50 26.80 12.82
C GLY A 388 29.10 27.41 12.71
N PRO A 389 28.98 28.53 11.98
CA PRO A 389 27.68 29.14 11.71
C PRO A 389 26.79 28.22 10.83
N THR A 390 25.48 28.29 11.05
CA THR A 390 24.49 27.62 10.21
C THR A 390 24.23 28.39 8.91
N SER A 391 23.83 27.68 7.86
CA SER A 391 23.27 28.28 6.65
C SER A 391 22.01 29.10 6.95
N ASP A 392 21.56 29.86 5.94
CA ASP A 392 20.20 30.39 5.94
C ASP A 392 19.16 29.27 5.88
N ILE A 393 17.91 29.60 6.24
CA ILE A 393 16.78 28.68 6.18
C ILE A 393 16.53 28.26 4.72
N THR A 394 16.41 26.94 4.53
CA THR A 394 15.73 26.34 3.39
C THR A 394 14.42 25.74 3.87
N ASP A 395 13.31 26.18 3.26
CA ASP A 395 12.00 25.59 3.48
C ASP A 395 11.83 24.34 2.60
N ALA A 396 11.18 23.30 3.13
CA ALA A 396 10.85 22.08 2.39
C ALA A 396 9.37 21.74 2.60
N ILE A 397 8.63 21.54 1.52
CA ILE A 397 7.23 21.09 1.57
C ILE A 397 7.19 19.65 1.09
N MET A 398 6.57 18.76 1.86
CA MET A 398 6.35 17.39 1.41
C MET A 398 5.34 17.39 0.26
N PRO A 399 5.57 16.60 -0.79
CA PRO A 399 4.66 16.56 -1.94
C PRO A 399 3.32 15.98 -1.52
N VAL A 400 2.26 16.42 -2.21
CA VAL A 400 0.93 15.85 -2.04
C VAL A 400 0.97 14.37 -2.42
N GLU A 401 0.40 13.52 -1.57
CA GLU A 401 0.35 12.08 -1.81
C GLU A 401 -0.52 11.73 -3.01
N GLN A 402 -0.11 10.67 -3.71
CA GLN A 402 -0.94 10.04 -4.71
C GLN A 402 -2.25 9.55 -4.08
N MET A 403 -3.36 9.77 -4.77
CA MET A 403 -4.66 9.26 -4.31
C MET A 403 -4.65 7.74 -4.19
N ALA A 404 -5.26 7.24 -3.11
CA ALA A 404 -5.53 5.81 -3.00
C ALA A 404 -6.47 5.33 -4.10
N LYS A 405 -6.28 4.08 -4.57
CA LYS A 405 -7.13 3.43 -5.55
C LYS A 405 -8.61 3.48 -5.11
N PRO A 406 -9.54 3.99 -5.92
CA PRO A 406 -10.94 4.11 -5.54
C PRO A 406 -11.64 2.74 -5.52
N THR A 407 -12.66 2.59 -4.68
CA THR A 407 -13.57 1.44 -4.72
C THR A 407 -14.66 1.70 -5.76
N VAL A 408 -14.83 0.78 -6.70
CA VAL A 408 -15.81 0.91 -7.79
C VAL A 408 -16.65 -0.36 -7.87
N THR A 409 -17.97 -0.20 -7.97
CA THR A 409 -18.92 -1.28 -8.25
C THR A 409 -19.73 -0.93 -9.50
N SER A 410 -19.95 -1.89 -10.39
CA SER A 410 -20.83 -1.76 -11.56
C SER A 410 -22.21 -2.33 -11.26
N HIS A 411 -23.20 -1.75 -11.94
CA HIS A 411 -24.61 -2.14 -11.82
C HIS A 411 -25.25 -2.05 -13.21
N ARG A 412 -26.21 -2.93 -13.48
CA ARG A 412 -27.10 -2.80 -14.64
C ARG A 412 -28.20 -1.79 -14.33
N THR A 413 -28.63 -1.02 -15.33
CA THR A 413 -29.76 -0.11 -15.19
C THR A 413 -31.07 -0.89 -15.21
N GLU A 414 -32.00 -0.55 -14.32
CA GLU A 414 -33.32 -1.22 -14.23
C GLU A 414 -34.22 -0.88 -15.42
N ASP A 415 -34.16 0.37 -15.89
CA ASP A 415 -35.03 0.88 -16.97
C ASP A 415 -34.52 0.57 -18.39
N ASP A 416 -33.25 0.19 -18.52
CA ASP A 416 -32.61 -0.12 -19.81
C ASP A 416 -31.51 -1.16 -19.62
N GLU A 417 -31.84 -2.40 -19.97
CA GLU A 417 -30.94 -3.54 -19.82
C GLU A 417 -29.66 -3.44 -20.67
N SER A 418 -29.62 -2.57 -21.68
CA SER A 418 -28.45 -2.37 -22.54
C SER A 418 -27.40 -1.42 -21.94
N THR A 419 -27.70 -0.81 -20.78
CA THR A 419 -26.84 0.16 -20.10
C THR A 419 -26.57 -0.22 -18.64
N GLY A 420 -25.54 0.41 -18.07
CA GLY A 420 -25.19 0.29 -16.67
C GLY A 420 -24.60 1.57 -16.11
N TYR A 421 -24.20 1.50 -14.84
CA TYR A 421 -23.58 2.62 -14.14
C TYR A 421 -22.54 2.15 -13.14
N LEU A 422 -21.63 3.05 -12.79
CA LEU A 422 -20.57 2.83 -11.82
C LEU A 422 -20.86 3.65 -10.57
N ASN A 423 -20.79 3.01 -9.41
CA ASN A 423 -20.68 3.70 -8.12
C ASN A 423 -19.21 3.71 -7.69
N VAL A 424 -18.68 4.90 -7.43
CA VAL A 424 -17.28 5.16 -7.14
C VAL A 424 -17.17 5.78 -5.75
N SER A 425 -16.28 5.27 -4.91
CA SER A 425 -16.02 5.82 -3.57
C SER A 425 -14.53 5.82 -3.24
N TRP A 426 -14.09 6.78 -2.43
CA TRP A 426 -12.69 6.95 -2.06
C TRP A 426 -12.55 7.52 -0.65
N LYS A 427 -11.34 7.42 -0.10
CA LYS A 427 -11.04 8.03 1.21
C LYS A 427 -10.88 9.54 1.05
N PRO A 428 -11.43 10.34 1.98
CA PRO A 428 -11.20 11.79 1.97
C PRO A 428 -9.73 12.12 2.20
N VAL A 429 -9.24 13.16 1.53
CA VAL A 429 -7.93 13.76 1.76
C VAL A 429 -8.11 15.11 2.45
N ALA A 430 -7.30 15.34 3.48
CA ALA A 430 -7.33 16.59 4.25
C ALA A 430 -7.04 17.80 3.35
N ASP A 431 -7.76 18.90 3.57
CA ASP A 431 -7.68 20.15 2.80
C ASP A 431 -8.07 20.06 1.31
N ALA A 432 -8.59 18.93 0.84
CA ALA A 432 -9.14 18.85 -0.52
C ALA A 432 -10.38 19.76 -0.65
N VAL A 433 -10.38 20.64 -1.65
CA VAL A 433 -11.48 21.54 -1.96
C VAL A 433 -12.50 20.93 -2.91
N SER A 434 -12.10 19.95 -3.72
CA SER A 434 -12.98 19.12 -4.56
C SER A 434 -12.26 17.84 -5.01
N TYR A 435 -12.97 16.97 -5.72
CA TYR A 435 -12.40 15.78 -6.36
C TYR A 435 -12.77 15.73 -7.85
N LYS A 436 -11.95 15.04 -8.63
CA LYS A 436 -12.24 14.70 -10.03
C LYS A 436 -12.23 13.20 -10.22
N ILE A 437 -13.18 12.68 -10.99
CA ILE A 437 -13.26 11.27 -11.39
C ILE A 437 -12.88 11.15 -12.86
N GLY A 438 -11.82 10.37 -13.11
CA GLY A 438 -11.34 10.06 -14.45
C GLY A 438 -11.97 8.78 -14.97
N LEU A 439 -12.58 8.84 -16.16
CA LEU A 439 -13.07 7.68 -16.91
C LEU A 439 -12.25 7.54 -18.20
N PHE A 440 -11.82 6.32 -18.51
CA PHE A 440 -11.01 6.05 -19.70
C PHE A 440 -11.89 5.82 -20.94
N ASN A 441 -11.62 6.56 -22.02
CA ASN A 441 -12.39 6.52 -23.27
C ASN A 441 -11.80 5.62 -24.36
N GLY A 442 -10.75 4.84 -24.05
CA GLY A 442 -10.06 3.98 -25.02
C GLY A 442 -8.72 4.52 -25.49
N PHE A 443 -8.47 5.82 -25.28
CA PHE A 443 -7.20 6.47 -25.58
C PHE A 443 -6.63 7.24 -24.38
N ASN A 444 -7.44 8.06 -23.71
CA ASN A 444 -7.04 8.85 -22.56
C ASN A 444 -8.14 8.89 -21.46
N TYR A 445 -7.79 9.45 -20.30
CA TYR A 445 -8.75 9.71 -19.24
C TYR A 445 -9.36 11.10 -19.41
N GLN A 446 -10.68 11.19 -19.30
CA GLN A 446 -11.40 12.46 -19.16
C GLN A 446 -12.01 12.56 -17.77
N TYR A 447 -11.95 13.76 -17.20
CA TYR A 447 -12.21 13.97 -15.78
C TYR A 447 -13.46 14.82 -15.55
N VAL A 448 -14.33 14.34 -14.65
CA VAL A 448 -15.52 15.06 -14.19
C VAL A 448 -15.27 15.58 -12.78
N ASN A 449 -15.49 16.88 -12.53
CA ASN A 449 -15.45 17.43 -11.18
C ASN A 449 -16.71 17.02 -10.41
N VAL A 450 -16.54 16.41 -9.24
CA VAL A 450 -17.62 15.86 -8.42
C VAL A 450 -17.81 16.60 -7.10
N GLY A 451 -17.14 17.74 -6.92
CA GLY A 451 -17.21 18.54 -5.70
C GLY A 451 -16.53 17.87 -4.50
N LYS A 452 -16.98 18.19 -3.27
CA LYS A 452 -16.39 17.68 -2.01
C LYS A 452 -16.89 16.30 -1.57
N THR A 453 -17.68 15.62 -2.38
CA THR A 453 -18.15 14.27 -2.04
C THR A 453 -16.99 13.26 -2.00
N THR A 454 -17.19 12.15 -1.30
CA THR A 454 -16.29 10.98 -1.30
C THR A 454 -16.93 9.74 -1.91
N ASN A 455 -18.15 9.90 -2.43
CA ASN A 455 -18.88 8.90 -3.18
C ASN A 455 -19.64 9.58 -4.32
N TRP A 456 -19.65 8.95 -5.49
CA TRP A 456 -20.25 9.50 -6.69
C TRP A 456 -20.68 8.38 -7.63
N SER A 457 -21.72 8.63 -8.42
CA SER A 457 -22.27 7.65 -9.36
C SER A 457 -22.34 8.24 -10.76
N THR A 458 -22.07 7.41 -11.77
CA THR A 458 -22.31 7.77 -13.18
C THR A 458 -23.80 7.68 -13.56
N LYS A 459 -24.66 7.14 -12.69
CA LYS A 459 -26.09 6.92 -12.98
C LYS A 459 -26.78 8.24 -13.34
N GLY A 460 -27.39 8.30 -14.51
CA GLY A 460 -28.13 9.47 -14.99
C GLY A 460 -27.23 10.65 -15.38
N LYS A 461 -25.92 10.44 -15.49
CA LYS A 461 -24.95 11.50 -15.81
C LYS A 461 -24.68 11.62 -17.30
N LYS A 462 -25.11 10.66 -18.11
CA LYS A 462 -25.00 10.74 -19.58
C LYS A 462 -23.59 11.12 -20.08
N LEU A 463 -22.58 10.45 -19.52
CA LEU A 463 -21.17 10.80 -19.74
C LEU A 463 -20.55 10.10 -20.95
N TRP A 464 -21.17 9.03 -21.45
CA TRP A 464 -20.57 8.18 -22.47
C TRP A 464 -20.90 8.68 -23.88
N ALA A 465 -20.04 8.38 -24.86
CA ALA A 465 -20.28 8.71 -26.25
C ALA A 465 -21.58 8.03 -26.75
N THR A 466 -22.45 8.78 -27.42
CA THR A 466 -23.71 8.25 -27.96
C THR A 466 -23.46 7.40 -29.21
N ASN A 467 -24.45 6.62 -29.64
CA ASN A 467 -24.37 5.90 -30.92
C ASN A 467 -24.15 6.84 -32.11
N ALA A 468 -24.71 8.05 -32.08
CA ALA A 468 -24.50 9.06 -33.12
C ALA A 468 -23.05 9.59 -33.12
N ASP A 469 -22.45 9.78 -31.94
CA ASP A 469 -21.05 10.15 -31.81
C ASP A 469 -20.16 9.07 -32.43
N ILE A 470 -20.39 7.82 -32.06
CA ILE A 470 -19.62 6.66 -32.54
C ILE A 470 -19.72 6.51 -34.06
N VAL A 471 -20.93 6.66 -34.64
CA VAL A 471 -21.11 6.64 -36.10
C VAL A 471 -20.34 7.77 -36.80
N ASN A 472 -20.17 8.91 -36.13
CA ASN A 472 -19.39 10.04 -36.62
C ASN A 472 -17.88 9.94 -36.27
N GLY A 473 -17.43 8.83 -35.69
CA GLY A 473 -16.03 8.63 -35.27
C GLY A 473 -15.62 9.41 -34.01
N ASN A 474 -16.58 9.95 -33.26
CA ASN A 474 -16.34 10.63 -31.99
C ASN A 474 -16.47 9.65 -30.82
N TYR A 475 -15.40 9.47 -30.05
CA TYR A 475 -15.31 8.59 -28.89
C TYR A 475 -15.12 9.36 -27.57
N GLN A 476 -15.13 10.69 -27.60
CA GLN A 476 -14.94 11.51 -26.40
C GLN A 476 -16.14 11.36 -25.45
N LEU A 477 -15.85 11.41 -24.15
CA LEU A 477 -16.86 11.44 -23.09
C LEU A 477 -17.52 12.82 -23.02
N HIS A 478 -18.81 12.82 -22.77
CA HIS A 478 -19.66 13.99 -22.59
C HIS A 478 -19.66 14.44 -21.13
N THR A 479 -18.55 15.05 -20.68
CA THR A 479 -18.43 15.56 -19.30
C THR A 479 -19.42 16.70 -18.96
N ASP A 480 -20.14 17.19 -19.95
CA ASP A 480 -21.25 18.15 -19.86
C ASP A 480 -22.63 17.50 -19.63
N GLY A 481 -22.71 16.17 -19.70
CA GLY A 481 -23.94 15.39 -19.52
C GLY A 481 -24.85 15.31 -20.74
N THR A 482 -24.35 15.61 -21.94
CA THR A 482 -25.13 15.54 -23.20
C THR A 482 -25.06 14.18 -23.92
N GLY A 483 -24.33 13.21 -23.35
CA GLY A 483 -24.10 11.90 -23.95
C GLY A 483 -25.14 10.84 -23.60
N SER A 484 -24.69 9.59 -23.53
CA SER A 484 -25.47 8.43 -23.12
C SER A 484 -25.03 7.89 -21.75
N GLU A 485 -25.86 7.03 -21.16
CA GLU A 485 -25.42 6.17 -20.06
C GLU A 485 -24.29 5.23 -20.52
N LEU A 486 -23.58 4.63 -19.55
CA LEU A 486 -22.48 3.73 -19.87
C LEU A 486 -23.05 2.45 -20.50
N PRO A 487 -22.53 1.99 -21.65
CA PRO A 487 -22.96 0.73 -22.24
C PRO A 487 -22.55 -0.46 -21.38
N MET A 488 -23.21 -1.60 -21.56
CA MET A 488 -22.79 -2.85 -20.89
C MET A 488 -21.37 -3.29 -21.28
N ASP A 489 -20.86 -2.84 -22.42
CA ASP A 489 -19.44 -2.94 -22.75
C ASP A 489 -18.91 -1.67 -23.46
N PRO A 490 -17.66 -1.26 -23.19
CA PRO A 490 -17.09 -0.04 -23.76
C PRO A 490 -16.44 -0.25 -25.15
N MET A 491 -16.50 -1.45 -25.74
CA MET A 491 -15.62 -1.80 -26.86
C MET A 491 -15.89 -1.01 -28.13
N LYS A 492 -17.15 -0.61 -28.39
CA LYS A 492 -17.48 0.25 -29.54
C LYS A 492 -16.73 1.58 -29.46
N THR A 493 -16.76 2.22 -28.28
CA THR A 493 -16.02 3.45 -28.02
C THR A 493 -14.52 3.25 -28.15
N TYR A 494 -13.99 2.16 -27.60
CA TYR A 494 -12.56 1.86 -27.68
C TYR A 494 -12.10 1.51 -29.10
N THR A 495 -12.97 0.93 -29.91
CA THR A 495 -12.72 0.65 -31.33
C THR A 495 -12.62 1.95 -32.12
N GLU A 496 -13.53 2.90 -31.91
CA GLU A 496 -13.42 4.22 -32.54
C GLU A 496 -12.18 4.98 -32.06
N ALA A 497 -11.86 4.92 -30.77
CA ALA A 497 -10.64 5.52 -30.22
C ALA A 497 -9.37 4.96 -30.88
N ASN A 498 -9.32 3.64 -31.13
CA ASN A 498 -8.21 2.97 -31.82
C ASN A 498 -8.11 3.40 -33.29
N LYS A 499 -9.23 3.52 -34.01
CA LYS A 499 -9.22 4.01 -35.40
C LYS A 499 -8.59 5.40 -35.52
N THR A 500 -8.86 6.28 -34.56
CA THR A 500 -8.23 7.61 -34.49
C THR A 500 -6.78 7.55 -33.98
N ASN A 501 -6.47 6.61 -33.08
CA ASN A 501 -5.18 6.50 -32.40
C ASN A 501 -4.63 5.06 -32.44
N PRO A 502 -4.12 4.59 -33.60
CA PRO A 502 -3.81 3.16 -33.80
C PRO A 502 -2.68 2.63 -32.92
N ASN A 503 -1.87 3.50 -32.31
CA ASN A 503 -0.81 3.12 -31.38
C ASN A 503 -1.33 2.64 -30.03
N VAL A 504 -2.62 2.85 -29.73
CA VAL A 504 -3.25 2.49 -28.46
C VAL A 504 -4.46 1.60 -28.77
N ASN A 505 -4.39 0.31 -28.44
CA ASN A 505 -5.44 -0.66 -28.76
C ASN A 505 -6.12 -1.23 -27.51
N TYR A 506 -7.34 -0.75 -27.24
CA TYR A 506 -8.27 -1.28 -26.24
C TYR A 506 -9.55 -1.86 -26.85
N SER A 507 -9.62 -2.01 -28.18
CA SER A 507 -10.83 -2.42 -28.90
C SER A 507 -11.40 -3.78 -28.48
N ASP A 508 -10.59 -4.64 -27.87
CA ASP A 508 -10.94 -5.98 -27.40
C ASP A 508 -11.28 -6.06 -25.89
N ARG A 509 -11.25 -4.91 -25.19
CA ARG A 509 -11.38 -4.82 -23.73
C ARG A 509 -12.80 -4.47 -23.30
N LEU A 510 -13.36 -5.32 -22.46
CA LEU A 510 -14.67 -5.15 -21.84
C LEU A 510 -14.62 -4.34 -20.52
N PHE A 511 -13.44 -3.83 -20.16
CA PHE A 511 -13.20 -3.22 -18.86
C PHE A 511 -13.40 -1.72 -18.88
N TYR A 512 -14.05 -1.21 -17.84
CA TYR A 512 -14.03 0.20 -17.47
C TYR A 512 -12.83 0.47 -16.57
N TYR A 513 -12.19 1.62 -16.79
CA TYR A 513 -11.07 2.10 -15.98
C TYR A 513 -11.44 3.42 -15.32
N THR A 514 -11.38 3.46 -13.99
CA THR A 514 -11.76 4.63 -13.18
C THR A 514 -10.63 5.06 -12.27
N ARG A 515 -10.39 6.37 -12.19
CA ARG A 515 -9.38 7.00 -11.32
C ARG A 515 -9.96 8.17 -10.55
N VAL A 516 -9.29 8.58 -9.47
CA VAL A 516 -9.66 9.76 -8.68
C VAL A 516 -8.46 10.69 -8.45
N ILE A 517 -8.72 12.00 -8.46
CA ILE A 517 -7.78 13.07 -8.13
C ILE A 517 -8.40 13.93 -7.02
N ALA A 518 -7.61 14.29 -6.00
CA ALA A 518 -7.95 15.34 -5.06
C ALA A 518 -7.46 16.70 -5.59
N VAL A 519 -8.34 17.71 -5.51
CA VAL A 519 -8.04 19.09 -5.88
C VAL A 519 -7.88 19.91 -4.61
N PHE A 520 -6.81 20.69 -4.52
CA PHE A 520 -6.49 21.61 -3.43
C PHE A 520 -6.48 23.05 -3.96
N GLU A 521 -6.43 24.04 -3.07
CA GLU A 521 -6.37 25.46 -3.48
C GLU A 521 -5.18 25.77 -4.41
N ASN A 522 -4.06 25.07 -4.21
CA ASN A 522 -2.79 25.35 -4.90
C ASN A 522 -2.39 24.27 -5.91
N GLY A 523 -3.29 23.35 -6.29
CA GLY A 523 -2.99 22.31 -7.28
C GLY A 523 -3.74 20.99 -7.06
N GLU A 524 -3.31 19.94 -7.78
CA GLU A 524 -3.93 18.62 -7.75
C GLU A 524 -2.97 17.57 -7.18
N SER A 525 -3.52 16.55 -6.52
CA SER A 525 -2.74 15.36 -6.15
C SER A 525 -2.28 14.60 -7.40
N PRO A 526 -1.19 13.82 -7.32
CA PRO A 526 -0.97 12.75 -8.28
C PRO A 526 -2.20 11.81 -8.34
N VAL A 527 -2.56 11.40 -9.56
CA VAL A 527 -3.75 10.59 -9.84
C VAL A 527 -3.64 9.19 -9.22
N SER A 528 -4.76 8.63 -8.76
CA SER A 528 -4.79 7.26 -8.25
C SER A 528 -4.44 6.23 -9.33
N GLU A 529 -4.01 5.05 -8.89
CA GLU A 529 -4.07 3.84 -9.70
C GLU A 529 -5.48 3.60 -10.25
N ALA A 530 -5.59 2.95 -11.42
CA ALA A 530 -6.89 2.64 -12.02
C ALA A 530 -7.60 1.49 -11.30
N THR A 531 -8.90 1.65 -11.04
CA THR A 531 -9.81 0.54 -10.75
C THR A 531 -10.43 0.03 -12.04
N VAL A 532 -10.34 -1.29 -12.23
CA VAL A 532 -10.67 -1.98 -13.47
C VAL A 532 -11.76 -3.01 -13.16
N LEU A 533 -12.86 -2.99 -13.91
CA LEU A 533 -13.96 -3.93 -13.77
C LEU A 533 -14.79 -4.01 -15.06
N THR A 534 -15.61 -5.05 -15.19
CA THR A 534 -16.64 -5.14 -16.23
C THR A 534 -18.00 -4.71 -15.69
N MET A 535 -18.94 -4.36 -16.56
CA MET A 535 -20.35 -4.33 -16.16
C MET A 535 -20.84 -5.76 -15.87
N PRO A 536 -21.93 -5.94 -15.10
CA PRO A 536 -22.50 -7.26 -14.81
C PRO A 536 -23.17 -7.85 -16.06
N LEU A 537 -22.39 -8.56 -16.87
CA LEU A 537 -22.84 -9.31 -18.05
C LEU A 537 -23.43 -10.67 -17.63
N GLU A 538 -24.35 -11.21 -18.42
CA GLU A 538 -24.90 -12.55 -18.21
C GLU A 538 -23.84 -13.62 -18.52
N ASP A 539 -23.76 -14.68 -17.72
CA ASP A 539 -22.93 -15.85 -18.05
C ASP A 539 -23.65 -16.75 -19.06
N LEU A 540 -22.89 -17.45 -19.91
CA LEU A 540 -23.47 -18.45 -20.82
C LEU A 540 -23.75 -19.76 -20.07
N PHE A 541 -24.91 -20.37 -20.32
CA PHE A 541 -25.39 -21.50 -19.53
C PHE A 541 -24.61 -22.78 -19.87
N TYR A 542 -23.69 -23.24 -19.00
CA TYR A 542 -22.76 -24.36 -19.28
C TYR A 542 -21.81 -24.04 -20.44
N THR A 543 -20.52 -24.34 -20.29
CA THR A 543 -19.55 -24.21 -21.37
C THR A 543 -18.56 -25.35 -21.30
N SER A 544 -18.47 -26.16 -22.35
CA SER A 544 -17.46 -27.20 -22.49
C SER A 544 -16.41 -26.80 -23.51
N ALA A 545 -15.15 -27.04 -23.17
CA ALA A 545 -14.01 -26.84 -24.06
C ALA A 545 -13.21 -28.14 -24.16
N VAL A 546 -13.23 -28.75 -25.33
CA VAL A 546 -12.50 -29.99 -25.62
C VAL A 546 -11.39 -29.64 -26.60
N SER A 547 -10.14 -29.94 -26.25
CA SER A 547 -9.04 -29.78 -27.22
C SER A 547 -8.55 -31.13 -27.73
N GLN A 548 -8.34 -31.17 -29.03
CA GLN A 548 -7.78 -32.31 -29.75
C GLN A 548 -6.36 -31.96 -30.16
N LYS A 549 -5.44 -32.92 -30.05
CA LYS A 549 -4.06 -32.78 -30.50
C LYS A 549 -3.76 -33.80 -31.59
N GLU A 550 -3.28 -33.34 -32.73
CA GLU A 550 -2.85 -34.14 -33.88
C GLU A 550 -1.42 -33.74 -34.27
N ALA A 551 -0.44 -34.55 -33.87
CA ALA A 551 1.00 -34.28 -34.05
C ALA A 551 1.45 -32.89 -33.53
N ASN A 552 1.66 -31.93 -34.45
CA ASN A 552 2.12 -30.56 -34.15
C ASN A 552 1.00 -29.51 -34.23
N ALA A 553 -0.22 -29.93 -34.48
CA ALA A 553 -1.39 -29.07 -34.55
C ALA A 553 -2.54 -29.67 -33.73
N GLY A 554 -3.68 -29.00 -33.73
CA GLY A 554 -4.88 -29.48 -33.09
C GLY A 554 -6.04 -28.52 -33.25
N SER A 555 -7.07 -28.77 -32.47
CA SER A 555 -8.29 -27.97 -32.50
C SER A 555 -8.90 -27.84 -31.13
N ILE A 556 -9.69 -26.79 -30.94
CA ILE A 556 -10.51 -26.58 -29.75
C ILE A 556 -11.97 -26.55 -30.22
N ASP A 557 -12.77 -27.42 -29.61
CA ASP A 557 -14.22 -27.48 -29.76
C ASP A 557 -14.86 -26.84 -28.52
N LEU A 558 -15.72 -25.86 -28.75
CA LEU A 558 -16.47 -25.13 -27.75
C LEU A 558 -17.95 -25.42 -27.92
N GLU A 559 -18.65 -25.67 -26.83
CA GLU A 559 -20.11 -25.77 -26.79
C GLU A 559 -20.61 -25.04 -25.54
N TRP A 560 -21.67 -24.27 -25.69
CA TRP A 560 -22.29 -23.52 -24.59
C TRP A 560 -23.81 -23.55 -24.69
N GLY A 561 -24.49 -23.24 -23.60
CA GLY A 561 -25.90 -22.88 -23.63
C GLY A 561 -26.05 -21.42 -24.04
N GLY A 562 -26.94 -21.17 -25.00
CA GLY A 562 -27.21 -19.82 -25.46
C GLY A 562 -27.81 -18.92 -24.38
N SER A 563 -27.73 -17.61 -24.61
CA SER A 563 -28.48 -16.58 -23.88
C SER A 563 -29.73 -16.20 -24.68
N GLU A 564 -30.85 -16.00 -23.99
CA GLU A 564 -32.10 -15.53 -24.61
C GLU A 564 -31.98 -14.12 -25.22
N LYS A 565 -30.99 -13.34 -24.75
CA LYS A 565 -30.73 -11.96 -25.20
C LYS A 565 -29.78 -11.89 -26.39
N ALA A 566 -29.08 -12.97 -26.70
CA ALA A 566 -28.06 -12.99 -27.75
C ALA A 566 -28.67 -13.46 -29.09
N ILE A 567 -28.52 -12.64 -30.13
CA ILE A 567 -28.88 -12.99 -31.51
C ILE A 567 -27.73 -13.67 -32.25
N GLY A 568 -26.52 -13.66 -31.68
CA GLY A 568 -25.33 -14.27 -32.23
C GLY A 568 -24.17 -14.25 -31.24
N TYR A 569 -23.08 -14.92 -31.61
CA TYR A 569 -21.91 -15.09 -30.75
C TYR A 569 -20.61 -14.76 -31.47
N LYS A 570 -19.63 -14.27 -30.71
CA LYS A 570 -18.24 -14.11 -31.15
C LYS A 570 -17.32 -14.96 -30.27
N ILE A 571 -16.39 -15.64 -30.92
CA ILE A 571 -15.27 -16.32 -30.28
C ILE A 571 -14.05 -15.43 -30.37
N TRP A 572 -13.46 -15.11 -29.24
CA TRP A 572 -12.27 -14.27 -29.16
C TRP A 572 -11.06 -15.14 -28.90
N VAL A 573 -10.04 -15.05 -29.76
CA VAL A 573 -8.82 -15.85 -29.65
C VAL A 573 -7.63 -14.93 -29.42
N PHE A 574 -6.85 -15.21 -28.36
CA PHE A 574 -5.71 -14.38 -27.99
C PHE A 574 -4.47 -14.68 -28.84
N ASP A 575 -3.87 -13.62 -29.39
CA ASP A 575 -2.68 -13.67 -30.25
C ASP A 575 -1.37 -13.38 -29.50
N GLY A 576 -1.42 -13.22 -28.16
CA GLY A 576 -0.26 -12.86 -27.34
C GLY A 576 -0.20 -11.38 -26.97
N LEU A 577 -0.98 -10.52 -27.64
CA LEU A 577 -1.13 -9.09 -27.35
C LEU A 577 -2.58 -8.68 -27.17
N SER A 578 -3.45 -9.13 -28.09
CA SER A 578 -4.87 -8.80 -28.17
C SER A 578 -5.72 -10.02 -28.52
N TYR A 579 -7.02 -9.92 -28.26
CA TYR A 579 -7.99 -10.91 -28.69
C TYR A 579 -8.56 -10.55 -30.07
N GLN A 580 -8.50 -11.51 -31.00
CA GLN A 580 -9.11 -11.40 -32.31
C GLN A 580 -10.52 -12.02 -32.30
N PRO A 581 -11.57 -11.29 -32.73
CA PRO A 581 -12.92 -11.81 -32.78
C PRO A 581 -13.21 -12.63 -34.04
N TYR A 582 -13.97 -13.70 -33.87
CA TYR A 582 -14.55 -14.51 -34.94
C TYR A 582 -16.06 -14.59 -34.72
N ASP A 583 -16.83 -13.93 -35.59
CA ASP A 583 -18.28 -14.02 -35.56
C ASP A 583 -18.75 -15.37 -36.10
N ILE A 584 -19.64 -16.01 -35.37
CA ILE A 584 -20.12 -17.37 -35.65
C ILE A 584 -21.63 -17.43 -35.76
N GLY A 585 -22.30 -16.27 -35.76
CA GLY A 585 -23.76 -16.15 -35.82
C GLY A 585 -24.48 -16.80 -34.65
N ASN A 586 -25.76 -17.12 -34.83
CA ASN A 586 -26.60 -17.76 -33.82
C ASN A 586 -26.36 -19.27 -33.72
N THR A 587 -25.19 -19.65 -33.25
CA THR A 587 -24.84 -21.05 -32.97
C THR A 587 -24.33 -21.17 -31.55
N SER A 588 -24.53 -22.33 -30.94
CA SER A 588 -24.08 -22.60 -29.56
C SER A 588 -22.91 -23.59 -29.51
N LYS A 589 -22.26 -23.79 -30.66
CA LYS A 589 -21.14 -24.70 -30.85
C LYS A 589 -20.15 -24.12 -31.85
N TRP A 590 -18.86 -24.31 -31.59
CA TRP A 590 -17.79 -23.85 -32.45
C TRP A 590 -16.64 -24.84 -32.45
N SER A 591 -16.00 -25.03 -33.59
CA SER A 591 -14.76 -25.81 -33.71
C SER A 591 -13.73 -24.98 -34.45
N SER A 592 -12.50 -24.93 -33.92
CA SER A 592 -11.38 -24.32 -34.64
C SER A 592 -10.87 -25.19 -35.79
N LYS A 593 -11.29 -26.46 -35.87
CA LYS A 593 -10.78 -27.45 -36.82
C LYS A 593 -11.07 -27.03 -38.26
N GLY A 594 -10.02 -26.96 -39.09
CA GLY A 594 -10.14 -26.62 -40.50
C GLY A 594 -10.43 -25.14 -40.76
N ARG A 595 -10.49 -24.28 -39.73
CA ARG A 595 -10.76 -22.85 -39.90
C ARG A 595 -9.54 -22.04 -40.30
N LYS A 596 -8.34 -22.61 -40.17
CA LYS A 596 -7.09 -22.00 -40.66
C LYS A 596 -6.87 -20.58 -40.12
N ILE A 597 -7.13 -20.41 -38.82
CA ILE A 597 -7.05 -19.11 -38.13
C ILE A 597 -5.66 -18.81 -37.54
N TRP A 598 -4.83 -19.84 -37.35
CA TRP A 598 -3.53 -19.68 -36.69
C TRP A 598 -2.44 -19.36 -37.72
N PRO A 599 -1.48 -18.45 -37.45
CA PRO A 599 -0.36 -18.20 -38.35
C PRO A 599 0.43 -19.47 -38.69
N SER A 600 0.80 -19.64 -39.97
CA SER A 600 1.66 -20.72 -40.44
C SER A 600 3.13 -20.49 -40.06
N ASN A 601 3.98 -21.50 -40.26
CA ASN A 601 5.42 -21.34 -40.06
C ASN A 601 6.03 -20.29 -41.01
N GLU A 602 5.47 -20.13 -42.21
CA GLU A 602 5.89 -19.11 -43.18
C GLU A 602 5.47 -17.71 -42.71
N ASP A 603 4.24 -17.57 -42.22
CA ASP A 603 3.76 -16.30 -41.65
C ASP A 603 4.62 -15.86 -40.46
N ILE A 604 4.96 -16.80 -39.58
CA ILE A 604 5.83 -16.56 -38.42
C ILE A 604 7.24 -16.18 -38.88
N ALA A 605 7.79 -16.84 -39.91
CA ALA A 605 9.09 -16.50 -40.48
C ALA A 605 9.10 -15.10 -41.11
N ASN A 606 7.97 -14.68 -41.69
CA ASN A 606 7.75 -13.34 -42.22
C ASN A 606 7.33 -12.31 -41.15
N ALA A 607 7.39 -12.68 -39.86
CA ALA A 607 7.06 -11.85 -38.71
C ALA A 607 5.61 -11.29 -38.74
N MET A 608 4.66 -12.06 -39.26
CA MET A 608 3.24 -11.72 -39.20
C MET A 608 2.78 -11.56 -37.75
N LYS A 609 2.16 -10.42 -37.45
CA LYS A 609 1.52 -10.15 -36.16
C LYS A 609 0.01 -10.36 -36.28
N GLY A 610 -0.60 -10.99 -35.27
CA GLY A 610 -2.04 -11.25 -35.22
C GLY A 610 -2.43 -12.65 -35.69
N LEU A 611 -3.73 -12.86 -35.91
CA LEU A 611 -4.31 -14.13 -36.37
C LEU A 611 -4.99 -13.96 -37.73
N HIS A 612 -5.13 -15.05 -38.47
CA HIS A 612 -5.85 -15.04 -39.74
C HIS A 612 -7.36 -14.94 -39.51
N THR A 613 -8.00 -14.06 -40.27
CA THR A 613 -9.46 -13.95 -40.40
C THR A 613 -9.96 -14.33 -41.79
N ASP A 614 -9.04 -14.58 -42.72
CA ASP A 614 -9.27 -14.92 -44.13
C ASP A 614 -9.28 -16.45 -44.40
N GLY A 615 -8.92 -17.25 -43.40
CA GLY A 615 -8.80 -18.70 -43.51
C GLY A 615 -7.56 -19.18 -44.29
N LEU A 616 -6.54 -18.33 -44.45
CA LEU A 616 -5.29 -18.67 -45.14
C LEU A 616 -4.20 -19.25 -44.23
N GLY A 617 -4.45 -19.32 -42.92
CA GLY A 617 -3.49 -19.84 -41.95
C GLY A 617 -3.46 -21.37 -41.85
N GLN A 618 -3.15 -21.85 -40.66
CA GLN A 618 -3.15 -23.26 -40.26
C GLN A 618 -4.09 -23.52 -39.07
N ASP A 619 -4.27 -24.80 -38.74
CA ASP A 619 -4.96 -25.17 -37.50
C ASP A 619 -4.12 -24.78 -36.28
N LEU A 620 -4.74 -24.78 -35.10
CA LEU A 620 -4.08 -24.34 -33.87
C LEU A 620 -2.77 -25.11 -33.65
N SER A 621 -1.68 -24.38 -33.43
CA SER A 621 -0.36 -24.96 -33.16
C SER A 621 -0.27 -25.52 -31.73
N VAL A 622 0.49 -26.60 -31.53
CA VAL A 622 0.85 -27.05 -30.16
C VAL A 622 1.82 -26.09 -29.46
N THR A 623 2.41 -25.15 -30.20
CA THR A 623 3.32 -24.12 -29.69
C THR A 623 2.82 -22.70 -29.97
N PRO A 624 1.69 -22.27 -29.36
CA PRO A 624 1.17 -20.92 -29.60
C PRO A 624 2.15 -19.82 -29.15
N SER A 625 3.11 -20.15 -28.26
CA SER A 625 4.18 -19.25 -27.85
C SER A 625 5.00 -18.68 -29.02
N ALA A 626 5.05 -19.35 -30.17
CA ALA A 626 5.74 -18.85 -31.36
C ALA A 626 5.11 -17.56 -31.91
N VAL A 627 3.78 -17.48 -31.92
CA VAL A 627 3.05 -16.25 -32.30
C VAL A 627 3.18 -15.22 -31.19
N TYR A 628 3.06 -15.65 -29.92
CA TYR A 628 3.15 -14.74 -28.78
C TYR A 628 4.51 -14.03 -28.68
N ARG A 629 5.59 -14.68 -29.09
CA ARG A 629 6.94 -14.08 -29.17
C ARG A 629 7.03 -12.93 -30.16
N LEU A 630 6.35 -13.00 -31.29
CA LEU A 630 6.36 -11.94 -32.30
C LEU A 630 5.75 -10.64 -31.76
N ASN A 631 4.88 -10.76 -30.76
CA ASN A 631 4.26 -9.65 -30.06
C ASN A 631 5.08 -9.12 -28.87
N GLY A 632 6.19 -9.76 -28.51
CA GLY A 632 7.14 -9.25 -27.50
C GLY A 632 6.59 -9.17 -26.08
N THR A 633 5.56 -9.96 -25.75
CA THR A 633 4.86 -9.90 -24.45
C THR A 633 5.35 -10.96 -23.47
N GLN A 634 4.92 -10.87 -22.22
CA GLN A 634 5.19 -11.89 -21.19
C GLN A 634 4.69 -13.30 -21.54
N TYR A 635 3.85 -13.45 -22.58
CA TYR A 635 3.32 -14.73 -23.06
C TYR A 635 4.27 -15.42 -24.05
N ALA A 636 5.42 -14.83 -24.36
CA ALA A 636 6.45 -15.35 -25.26
C ALA A 636 6.86 -16.82 -25.01
N ASN A 637 6.69 -17.33 -23.79
CA ASN A 637 7.08 -18.70 -23.43
C ASN A 637 5.89 -19.54 -22.96
N VAL A 638 4.66 -19.18 -23.35
CA VAL A 638 3.45 -19.84 -22.87
C VAL A 638 2.77 -20.62 -24.00
N ASP A 639 2.73 -21.95 -23.87
CA ASP A 639 2.05 -22.85 -24.81
C ASP A 639 0.62 -23.21 -24.34
N LYS A 640 -0.19 -22.16 -24.13
CA LYS A 640 -1.61 -22.26 -23.75
C LYS A 640 -2.45 -21.30 -24.57
N TYR A 641 -3.65 -21.73 -24.92
CA TYR A 641 -4.66 -20.90 -25.57
C TYR A 641 -5.49 -20.13 -24.55
N TYR A 642 -5.83 -18.89 -24.90
CA TYR A 642 -6.72 -18.03 -24.13
C TYR A 642 -7.88 -17.63 -25.05
N MET A 643 -9.09 -17.89 -24.60
CA MET A 643 -10.30 -17.65 -25.39
C MET A 643 -11.42 -17.09 -24.50
N LYS A 644 -12.33 -16.33 -25.09
CA LYS A 644 -13.59 -15.93 -24.45
C LYS A 644 -14.72 -15.95 -25.47
N ILE A 645 -15.94 -16.10 -24.99
CA ILE A 645 -17.16 -16.10 -25.79
C ILE A 645 -17.98 -14.89 -25.38
N THR A 646 -18.49 -14.14 -26.34
CA THR A 646 -19.45 -13.06 -26.08
C THR A 646 -20.71 -13.26 -26.91
N GLY A 647 -21.88 -13.20 -26.28
CA GLY A 647 -23.16 -13.08 -26.96
C GLY A 647 -23.47 -11.60 -27.26
N TYR A 648 -23.99 -11.31 -28.46
CA TYR A 648 -24.34 -9.95 -28.87
C TYR A 648 -25.82 -9.81 -29.26
N ASP A 649 -26.38 -8.62 -29.02
CA ASP A 649 -27.75 -8.25 -29.38
C ASP A 649 -27.88 -7.69 -30.83
N GLU A 650 -29.07 -7.27 -31.21
CA GLU A 650 -29.36 -6.68 -32.54
C GLU A 650 -28.54 -5.42 -32.86
N ASN A 651 -28.05 -4.73 -31.83
CA ASN A 651 -27.20 -3.55 -31.98
C ASN A 651 -25.72 -3.94 -31.98
N GLY A 652 -25.37 -5.22 -31.84
CA GLY A 652 -24.01 -5.74 -31.72
C GLY A 652 -23.35 -5.44 -30.38
N SER A 653 -24.11 -5.06 -29.35
CA SER A 653 -23.63 -4.85 -27.98
C SER A 653 -23.50 -6.18 -27.25
N THR A 654 -22.51 -6.30 -26.36
CA THR A 654 -22.29 -7.53 -25.59
C THR A 654 -23.34 -7.66 -24.49
N VAL A 655 -24.09 -8.76 -24.51
CA VAL A 655 -25.14 -9.07 -23.53
C VAL A 655 -24.76 -10.21 -22.60
N ALA A 656 -23.89 -11.10 -23.06
CA ALA A 656 -23.39 -12.23 -22.31
C ALA A 656 -21.88 -12.42 -22.52
N LEU A 657 -21.17 -12.88 -21.50
CA LEU A 657 -19.74 -13.15 -21.53
C LEU A 657 -19.45 -14.48 -20.83
N GLN A 658 -18.61 -15.29 -21.45
CA GLN A 658 -18.03 -16.46 -20.81
C GLN A 658 -16.53 -16.48 -21.03
N GLN A 659 -15.77 -16.58 -19.95
CA GLN A 659 -14.33 -16.87 -20.03
C GLN A 659 -14.14 -18.37 -20.28
N VAL A 660 -13.32 -18.71 -21.27
CA VAL A 660 -12.92 -20.11 -21.51
C VAL A 660 -11.64 -20.37 -20.72
N PRO A 661 -11.54 -21.48 -19.96
CA PRO A 661 -10.34 -21.79 -19.21
C PRO A 661 -9.16 -21.91 -20.15
N THR A 662 -8.02 -21.37 -19.71
CA THR A 662 -6.78 -21.52 -20.49
C THR A 662 -6.45 -23.01 -20.63
N MET A 663 -6.09 -23.44 -21.83
CA MET A 663 -5.86 -24.86 -22.11
C MET A 663 -4.72 -25.10 -23.09
N SER A 664 -4.02 -26.21 -22.91
CA SER A 664 -3.07 -26.73 -23.89
C SER A 664 -3.77 -27.75 -24.80
N LEU A 665 -3.30 -27.94 -26.03
CA LEU A 665 -3.90 -28.92 -26.95
C LEU A 665 -3.73 -30.34 -26.41
N GLY A 666 -4.83 -31.09 -26.34
CA GLY A 666 -4.93 -32.43 -25.75
C GLY A 666 -5.51 -32.45 -24.33
N GLU A 667 -5.90 -31.30 -23.78
CA GLU A 667 -6.65 -31.19 -22.52
C GLU A 667 -8.17 -31.15 -22.78
N GLU A 668 -8.96 -31.74 -21.88
CA GLU A 668 -10.42 -31.60 -21.82
C GLU A 668 -10.79 -30.84 -20.55
N LYS A 669 -11.62 -29.79 -20.67
CA LYS A 669 -12.09 -28.98 -19.54
C LYS A 669 -13.56 -28.65 -19.69
N GLU A 670 -14.34 -29.03 -18.68
CA GLU A 670 -15.71 -28.58 -18.52
C GLU A 670 -15.75 -27.37 -17.59
N VAL A 671 -16.50 -26.34 -18.00
CA VAL A 671 -16.88 -25.21 -17.15
C VAL A 671 -18.38 -25.29 -16.91
N THR A 672 -18.74 -25.69 -15.70
CA THR A 672 -20.05 -25.33 -15.16
C THR A 672 -19.92 -23.91 -14.64
N SER A 673 -20.76 -22.98 -15.11
CA SER A 673 -20.88 -21.69 -14.44
C SER A 673 -21.23 -21.97 -12.97
N ASP A 674 -20.41 -21.45 -12.06
CA ASP A 674 -20.71 -21.47 -10.64
C ASP A 674 -21.96 -20.60 -10.45
N LEU A 675 -23.11 -21.25 -10.33
CA LEU A 675 -24.40 -20.60 -10.12
C LEU A 675 -24.45 -19.98 -8.71
N GLU A 676 -23.80 -18.84 -8.52
CA GLU A 676 -24.36 -17.83 -7.63
C GLU A 676 -25.39 -17.02 -8.44
N ASP A 677 -26.65 -17.19 -8.06
CA ASP A 677 -27.80 -16.34 -8.37
C ASP A 677 -28.25 -16.18 -9.84
N VAL A 678 -28.95 -17.19 -10.36
CA VAL A 678 -30.03 -16.97 -11.34
C VAL A 678 -31.33 -17.54 -10.78
N ASN A 679 -32.16 -16.66 -10.23
CA ASN A 679 -33.50 -16.95 -9.74
C ASN A 679 -34.47 -16.96 -10.94
N LEU A 680 -34.54 -18.09 -11.65
CA LEU A 680 -35.32 -18.31 -12.88
C LEU A 680 -36.86 -18.30 -12.66
N LEU A 681 -37.35 -17.67 -11.59
CA LEU A 681 -38.78 -17.60 -11.24
C LEU A 681 -39.29 -16.19 -10.94
N ASP A 682 -38.44 -15.15 -10.97
CA ASP A 682 -38.93 -13.79 -10.81
C ASP A 682 -39.61 -13.34 -12.12
N GLY A 683 -40.93 -13.54 -12.18
CA GLY A 683 -41.79 -13.06 -13.25
C GLY A 683 -43.04 -13.89 -13.57
N MET A 684 -43.15 -15.13 -13.09
CA MET A 684 -44.32 -15.97 -13.39
C MET A 684 -45.40 -15.84 -12.31
N SER A 685 -46.61 -15.47 -12.73
CA SER A 685 -47.76 -15.41 -11.83
C SER A 685 -48.28 -16.81 -11.50
N GLN A 686 -48.94 -16.96 -10.35
CA GLN A 686 -49.59 -18.23 -9.97
C GLN A 686 -50.67 -18.67 -10.98
N GLU A 687 -51.21 -17.72 -11.76
CA GLU A 687 -52.20 -17.95 -12.81
C GLU A 687 -51.57 -18.57 -14.07
N ASP A 688 -50.35 -18.20 -14.43
CA ASP A 688 -49.60 -18.86 -15.52
C ASP A 688 -49.27 -20.30 -15.15
N ILE A 689 -48.90 -20.53 -13.88
CA ILE A 689 -48.66 -21.86 -13.31
C ILE A 689 -49.93 -22.72 -13.38
N ASP A 690 -51.09 -22.15 -13.07
CA ASP A 690 -52.37 -22.86 -13.10
C ASP A 690 -52.92 -23.08 -14.53
N PHE A 691 -52.65 -22.18 -15.48
CA PHE A 691 -52.98 -22.32 -16.90
C PHE A 691 -52.23 -23.51 -17.53
N PHE A 692 -50.94 -23.69 -17.21
CA PHE A 692 -50.17 -24.86 -17.65
C PHE A 692 -50.59 -26.17 -16.99
N ASN A 693 -51.27 -26.12 -15.84
CA ASN A 693 -51.74 -27.30 -15.11
C ASN A 693 -53.14 -27.77 -15.56
N LYS A 694 -53.95 -26.94 -16.24
CA LYS A 694 -55.37 -27.22 -16.45
C LYS A 694 -55.72 -27.96 -17.74
N ASP A 695 -54.98 -27.76 -18.83
CA ASP A 695 -55.26 -28.42 -20.11
C ASP A 695 -54.05 -29.20 -20.60
N ASN A 696 -53.98 -30.50 -20.27
CA ASN A 696 -53.27 -31.51 -21.09
C ASN A 696 -53.50 -32.97 -20.64
N ALA A 697 -54.56 -33.26 -19.87
CA ALA A 697 -54.91 -34.64 -19.54
C ALA A 697 -55.55 -35.39 -20.73
N GLU A 698 -56.24 -34.69 -21.64
CA GLU A 698 -56.91 -35.32 -22.80
C GLU A 698 -56.02 -35.47 -24.04
N LEU A 699 -54.92 -34.71 -24.17
CA LEU A 699 -54.04 -34.78 -25.35
C LEU A 699 -53.01 -35.94 -25.28
N LEU A 700 -52.85 -36.57 -24.11
CA LEU A 700 -51.78 -37.54 -23.85
C LEU A 700 -52.20 -39.02 -23.95
N ALA A 701 -53.48 -39.31 -24.25
CA ALA A 701 -53.93 -40.70 -24.44
C ALA A 701 -53.57 -41.29 -25.82
N GLY A 702 -53.00 -40.50 -26.74
CA GLY A 702 -52.86 -40.89 -28.15
C GLY A 702 -51.46 -41.12 -28.70
N ILE A 703 -50.39 -41.08 -27.89
CA ILE A 703 -49.03 -41.14 -28.43
C ILE A 703 -48.22 -42.23 -27.73
N GLY A 704 -48.27 -43.44 -28.32
CA GLY A 704 -47.36 -44.53 -28.00
C GLY A 704 -45.94 -44.15 -28.43
N ILE A 705 -45.11 -43.77 -27.46
CA ILE A 705 -43.66 -43.68 -27.59
C ILE A 705 -43.09 -44.33 -26.32
N ASP A 706 -42.48 -45.49 -26.51
CA ASP A 706 -41.82 -46.31 -25.51
C ASP A 706 -40.32 -46.02 -25.57
N GLU A 707 -39.85 -45.04 -24.79
CA GLU A 707 -38.41 -44.81 -24.57
C GLU A 707 -38.14 -44.23 -23.16
N GLY A 708 -37.35 -44.97 -22.37
CA GLY A 708 -36.17 -44.40 -21.69
C GLY A 708 -36.26 -43.97 -20.23
N MET A 709 -37.26 -44.40 -19.45
CA MET A 709 -37.22 -44.17 -18.00
C MET A 709 -37.96 -45.26 -17.27
N ASP A 710 -37.22 -46.03 -16.47
CA ASP A 710 -37.79 -47.05 -15.60
C ASP A 710 -38.42 -46.37 -14.38
N ALA A 711 -39.65 -45.90 -14.60
CA ALA A 711 -40.48 -45.24 -13.59
C ALA A 711 -40.66 -46.09 -12.34
N GLN A 712 -40.65 -47.41 -12.52
CA GLN A 712 -40.93 -48.37 -11.49
C GLN A 712 -39.70 -48.59 -10.62
N GLU A 713 -38.53 -48.82 -11.22
CA GLU A 713 -37.26 -48.91 -10.46
C GLU A 713 -36.93 -47.62 -9.70
N LEU A 714 -37.18 -46.45 -10.32
CA LEU A 714 -36.95 -45.16 -9.66
C LEU A 714 -37.92 -44.94 -8.49
N ALA A 715 -39.19 -45.34 -8.64
CA ALA A 715 -40.17 -45.25 -7.55
C ALA A 715 -39.80 -46.19 -6.40
N GLU A 716 -39.41 -47.43 -6.70
CA GLU A 716 -39.00 -48.42 -5.70
C GLU A 716 -37.81 -47.94 -4.86
N PHE A 717 -36.80 -47.30 -5.48
CA PHE A 717 -35.70 -46.71 -4.71
C PHE A 717 -36.15 -45.54 -3.82
N LEU A 718 -36.94 -44.63 -4.39
CA LEU A 718 -37.38 -43.44 -3.65
C LEU A 718 -38.34 -43.79 -2.51
N ASP A 719 -39.10 -44.88 -2.64
CA ASP A 719 -39.92 -45.45 -1.56
C ASP A 719 -39.04 -45.96 -0.40
N VAL A 720 -37.93 -46.63 -0.71
CA VAL A 720 -36.97 -47.04 0.34
C VAL A 720 -36.34 -45.82 1.02
N VAL A 721 -36.03 -44.76 0.27
CA VAL A 721 -35.51 -43.49 0.82
C VAL A 721 -36.55 -42.78 1.69
N GLU A 722 -37.81 -42.75 1.27
CA GLU A 722 -38.92 -42.19 2.06
C GLU A 722 -39.14 -42.98 3.35
N GLY A 723 -38.93 -44.30 3.32
CA GLY A 723 -39.03 -45.22 4.45
C GLY A 723 -37.82 -45.25 5.40
N THR A 724 -36.64 -44.75 5.01
CA THR A 724 -35.41 -44.82 5.83
C THR A 724 -35.60 -44.15 7.20
N PRO A 725 -35.39 -44.82 8.34
CA PRO A 725 -35.47 -44.19 9.67
C PRO A 725 -34.52 -42.99 9.83
N ASP A 726 -34.99 -41.88 10.41
CA ASP A 726 -34.22 -40.63 10.53
C ASP A 726 -32.93 -40.81 11.38
N GLU A 727 -32.90 -41.80 12.26
CA GLU A 727 -31.74 -42.19 13.08
C GLU A 727 -30.55 -42.68 12.24
N LEU A 728 -30.83 -43.31 11.10
CA LEU A 728 -29.80 -43.79 10.16
C LEU A 728 -29.29 -42.67 9.24
N LEU A 729 -29.93 -41.49 9.26
CA LEU A 729 -29.60 -40.35 8.42
C LEU A 729 -28.68 -39.32 9.11
N GLN A 730 -28.13 -39.69 10.27
CA GLN A 730 -27.18 -38.87 11.02
C GLN A 730 -25.73 -39.06 10.52
N VAL A 731 -24.89 -38.03 10.71
CA VAL A 731 -23.46 -38.06 10.34
C VAL A 731 -22.73 -39.15 11.13
N GLY A 732 -21.95 -40.01 10.47
CA GLY A 732 -21.19 -41.09 11.12
C GLY A 732 -21.90 -42.45 11.15
N LYS A 733 -23.05 -42.58 10.48
CA LYS A 733 -23.88 -43.80 10.39
C LYS A 733 -23.84 -44.47 9.01
N GLU A 734 -22.82 -44.17 8.21
CA GLU A 734 -22.73 -44.56 6.79
C GLU A 734 -22.75 -46.09 6.59
N GLN A 735 -22.10 -46.86 7.45
CA GLN A 735 -22.12 -48.32 7.38
C GLN A 735 -23.48 -48.92 7.75
N GLU A 736 -24.17 -48.34 8.74
CA GLU A 736 -25.50 -48.79 9.16
C GLU A 736 -26.56 -48.46 8.09
N LEU A 737 -26.42 -47.29 7.44
CA LEU A 737 -27.24 -46.89 6.30
C LEU A 737 -27.03 -47.80 5.08
N GLN A 738 -25.78 -48.20 4.80
CA GLN A 738 -25.48 -49.18 3.74
C GLN A 738 -26.06 -50.57 4.03
N THR A 739 -25.98 -51.04 5.27
CA THR A 739 -26.62 -52.30 5.70
C THR A 739 -28.13 -52.22 5.51
N TYR A 740 -28.77 -51.13 5.93
CA TYR A 740 -30.21 -50.91 5.75
C TYR A 740 -30.62 -50.99 4.28
N PHE A 741 -29.93 -50.28 3.38
CA PHE A 741 -30.25 -50.32 1.95
C PHE A 741 -30.07 -51.73 1.35
N ASN A 742 -29.03 -52.47 1.75
CA ASN A 742 -28.83 -53.86 1.31
C ASN A 742 -29.95 -54.80 1.81
N GLU A 743 -30.42 -54.63 3.06
CA GLU A 743 -31.54 -55.40 3.63
C GLU A 743 -32.88 -55.10 2.95
N GLN A 744 -33.05 -53.89 2.43
CA GLN A 744 -34.21 -53.49 1.60
C GLN A 744 -34.07 -53.88 0.13
N GLY A 745 -33.06 -54.69 -0.22
CA GLY A 745 -32.88 -55.22 -1.58
C GLY A 745 -32.09 -54.30 -2.54
N ILE A 746 -31.53 -53.18 -2.06
CA ILE A 746 -30.70 -52.26 -2.87
C ILE A 746 -29.23 -52.64 -2.67
N ASN A 747 -28.61 -53.28 -3.67
CA ASN A 747 -27.23 -53.73 -3.57
C ASN A 747 -26.22 -52.57 -3.66
N THR A 748 -25.47 -52.34 -2.59
CA THR A 748 -24.51 -51.23 -2.47
C THR A 748 -23.05 -51.63 -2.70
N SER A 749 -22.73 -52.91 -2.93
CA SER A 749 -21.38 -53.45 -2.70
C SER A 749 -20.55 -53.90 -3.92
N LYS A 750 -21.02 -53.76 -5.17
CA LYS A 750 -20.20 -53.79 -6.43
C LYS A 750 -21.07 -53.62 -7.68
N MET A 751 -20.55 -52.90 -8.68
CA MET A 751 -21.13 -52.88 -10.04
C MET A 751 -20.83 -54.24 -10.71
N GLN A 752 -21.86 -55.07 -10.92
CA GLN A 752 -21.68 -56.40 -11.50
C GLN A 752 -21.30 -56.27 -12.99
N GLN A 753 -20.09 -56.69 -13.36
CA GLN A 753 -19.67 -56.83 -14.76
C GLN A 753 -20.44 -57.99 -15.41
N ARG A 754 -21.66 -57.74 -15.93
CA ARG A 754 -22.31 -58.40 -17.08
C ARG A 754 -23.82 -58.10 -17.09
N GLY A 755 -24.28 -57.36 -18.10
CA GLY A 755 -25.70 -57.13 -18.40
C GLY A 755 -26.11 -55.65 -18.31
N THR A 756 -27.17 -55.27 -19.04
CA THR A 756 -27.80 -53.94 -19.02
C THR A 756 -28.00 -53.46 -17.57
N VAL A 757 -27.42 -52.30 -17.24
CA VAL A 757 -27.45 -51.73 -15.89
C VAL A 757 -28.79 -51.03 -15.67
N GLY A 758 -29.64 -51.57 -14.80
CA GLY A 758 -30.89 -50.93 -14.37
C GLY A 758 -30.66 -49.75 -13.43
N CYS A 759 -31.60 -48.82 -13.40
CA CYS A 759 -31.60 -47.59 -12.60
C CYS A 759 -31.38 -47.89 -11.11
N ILE A 760 -32.06 -48.91 -10.57
CA ILE A 760 -31.96 -49.26 -9.14
C ILE A 760 -30.56 -49.73 -8.75
N SER A 761 -29.86 -50.40 -9.68
CA SER A 761 -28.51 -50.94 -9.46
C SER A 761 -27.45 -49.84 -9.49
N ALA A 762 -27.60 -48.86 -10.39
CA ALA A 762 -26.73 -47.69 -10.46
C ALA A 762 -26.87 -46.77 -9.24
N ILE A 763 -28.11 -46.63 -8.74
CA ILE A 763 -28.39 -45.88 -7.53
C ILE A 763 -27.81 -46.59 -6.30
N GLY A 764 -28.02 -47.91 -6.16
CA GLY A 764 -27.46 -48.68 -5.05
C GLY A 764 -25.94 -48.58 -4.96
N PHE A 765 -25.25 -48.66 -6.11
CA PHE A 765 -23.81 -48.42 -6.19
C PHE A 765 -23.41 -46.99 -5.79
N ALA A 766 -24.14 -45.97 -6.23
CA ALA A 766 -23.85 -44.58 -5.86
C ALA A 766 -24.00 -44.32 -4.35
N VAL A 767 -24.98 -44.97 -3.70
CA VAL A 767 -25.19 -44.93 -2.24
C VAL A 767 -24.10 -45.71 -1.48
N GLY A 768 -23.59 -46.81 -2.03
CA GLY A 768 -22.51 -47.63 -1.44
C GLY A 768 -21.10 -47.08 -1.62
N SER A 769 -20.86 -46.35 -2.72
CA SER A 769 -19.66 -45.55 -2.88
C SER A 769 -19.68 -44.40 -1.87
N ILE A 770 -18.52 -44.02 -1.31
CA ILE A 770 -18.33 -42.99 -0.27
C ILE A 770 -18.85 -41.57 -0.68
N LEU A 771 -19.51 -41.45 -1.84
CA LEU A 771 -20.04 -40.23 -2.46
C LEU A 771 -21.41 -39.78 -1.92
N PHE A 772 -22.15 -40.64 -1.20
CA PHE A 772 -23.49 -40.34 -0.69
C PHE A 772 -23.55 -40.23 0.84
N ALA A 773 -23.40 -39.01 1.35
CA ALA A 773 -23.54 -38.74 2.78
C ALA A 773 -25.00 -38.89 3.25
N PRO A 774 -25.24 -39.35 4.50
CA PRO A 774 -26.59 -39.46 5.10
C PRO A 774 -27.42 -38.17 4.99
N ALA A 775 -26.76 -37.01 5.07
CA ALA A 775 -27.38 -35.69 4.90
C ALA A 775 -28.00 -35.47 3.50
N LYS A 776 -27.47 -36.08 2.44
CA LYS A 776 -28.03 -35.99 1.08
C LYS A 776 -29.30 -36.83 0.94
N ILE A 777 -29.31 -38.02 1.55
CA ILE A 777 -30.50 -38.89 1.62
C ILE A 777 -31.60 -38.20 2.45
N LEU A 778 -31.23 -37.52 3.55
CA LEU A 778 -32.17 -36.75 4.36
C LEU A 778 -32.84 -35.60 3.57
N LYS A 779 -32.07 -34.90 2.74
CA LYS A 779 -32.61 -33.87 1.84
C LYS A 779 -33.54 -34.46 0.79
N LEU A 780 -33.18 -35.58 0.18
CA LEU A 780 -34.02 -36.28 -0.79
C LEU A 780 -35.34 -36.74 -0.16
N LYS A 781 -35.30 -37.36 1.04
CA LYS A 781 -36.47 -37.75 1.83
C LYS A 781 -37.38 -36.56 2.16
N SER A 782 -36.79 -35.43 2.56
CA SER A 782 -37.55 -34.21 2.87
C SER A 782 -38.27 -33.66 1.64
N ALA A 783 -37.66 -33.76 0.47
CA ALA A 783 -38.24 -33.32 -0.79
C ALA A 783 -39.41 -34.20 -1.25
N LEU A 784 -39.28 -35.52 -1.11
CA LEU A 784 -40.36 -36.47 -1.44
C LEU A 784 -41.61 -36.17 -0.59
N LYS A 785 -41.42 -35.94 0.71
CA LYS A 785 -42.51 -35.51 1.60
C LYS A 785 -43.13 -34.18 1.18
N ALA A 786 -42.31 -33.18 0.85
CA ALA A 786 -42.78 -31.87 0.41
C ALA A 786 -43.53 -31.93 -0.95
N ALA A 787 -43.16 -32.86 -1.82
CA ALA A 787 -43.82 -33.10 -3.10
C ALA A 787 -45.13 -33.90 -3.00
N GLY A 788 -45.50 -34.35 -1.80
CA GLY A 788 -46.70 -35.15 -1.55
C GLY A 788 -46.51 -36.66 -1.72
N GLY A 789 -45.28 -37.15 -1.46
CA GLY A 789 -44.89 -38.56 -1.53
C GLY A 789 -44.25 -38.95 -2.86
N VAL A 790 -43.58 -40.11 -2.86
CA VAL A 790 -42.82 -40.64 -4.01
C VAL A 790 -43.65 -40.72 -5.28
N GLY A 791 -44.87 -41.28 -5.22
CA GLY A 791 -45.72 -41.46 -6.40
C GLY A 791 -46.06 -40.14 -7.11
N LYS A 792 -46.28 -39.05 -6.37
CA LYS A 792 -46.57 -37.74 -6.94
C LYS A 792 -45.30 -37.08 -7.51
N PHE A 793 -44.19 -37.20 -6.78
CA PHE A 793 -42.89 -36.71 -7.23
C PHE A 793 -42.45 -37.35 -8.54
N VAL A 794 -42.45 -38.69 -8.61
CA VAL A 794 -42.09 -39.46 -9.82
C VAL A 794 -43.03 -39.11 -10.96
N LYS A 795 -44.35 -39.05 -10.74
CA LYS A 795 -45.29 -38.68 -11.81
C LYS A 795 -44.99 -37.30 -12.42
N VAL A 796 -44.69 -36.29 -11.59
CA VAL A 796 -44.36 -34.93 -12.06
C VAL A 796 -43.01 -34.91 -12.76
N LEU A 797 -42.01 -35.58 -12.21
CA LEU A 797 -40.68 -35.72 -12.81
C LEU A 797 -40.78 -36.34 -14.20
N ILE A 798 -41.52 -37.45 -14.32
CA ILE A 798 -41.63 -38.20 -15.57
C ILE A 798 -42.38 -37.43 -16.65
N SER A 799 -43.54 -36.88 -16.31
CA SER A 799 -44.37 -36.13 -17.25
C SER A 799 -43.66 -34.86 -17.73
N SER A 800 -42.97 -34.17 -16.82
CA SER A 800 -42.19 -32.97 -17.14
C SER A 800 -40.98 -33.30 -18.02
N TYR A 801 -40.25 -34.38 -17.72
CA TYR A 801 -39.13 -34.83 -18.54
C TYR A 801 -39.58 -35.11 -19.99
N LYS A 802 -40.64 -35.92 -20.15
CA LYS A 802 -41.20 -36.23 -21.48
C LYS A 802 -41.66 -34.97 -22.22
N GLN A 803 -42.25 -34.01 -21.51
CA GLN A 803 -42.66 -32.72 -22.06
C GLN A 803 -41.46 -31.90 -22.55
N PHE A 804 -40.40 -31.78 -21.76
CA PHE A 804 -39.20 -31.05 -22.17
C PHE A 804 -38.46 -31.74 -23.33
N ARG A 805 -38.46 -33.08 -23.37
CA ARG A 805 -37.92 -33.85 -24.51
C ARG A 805 -38.72 -33.61 -25.79
N LYS A 806 -40.05 -33.50 -25.70
CA LYS A 806 -40.92 -33.14 -26.83
C LYS A 806 -40.60 -31.75 -27.40
N ASN A 807 -40.12 -30.83 -26.54
CA ASN A 807 -39.70 -29.49 -26.93
C ASN A 807 -38.25 -29.42 -27.46
N LYS A 808 -37.66 -30.57 -27.86
CA LYS A 808 -36.30 -30.69 -28.39
C LYS A 808 -35.18 -30.25 -27.43
N ASN A 809 -35.46 -30.08 -26.14
CA ASN A 809 -34.43 -29.84 -25.14
C ASN A 809 -33.53 -31.06 -25.01
N SER A 810 -32.25 -30.86 -24.71
CA SER A 810 -31.32 -31.97 -24.46
C SER A 810 -31.81 -32.85 -23.30
N LYS A 811 -31.39 -34.12 -23.24
CA LYS A 811 -31.77 -35.05 -22.16
C LYS A 811 -31.45 -34.44 -20.79
N SER A 812 -30.24 -33.90 -20.65
CA SER A 812 -29.76 -33.20 -19.44
C SER A 812 -30.61 -31.98 -19.05
N VAL A 813 -30.94 -31.09 -19.99
CA VAL A 813 -31.80 -29.92 -19.71
C VAL A 813 -33.20 -30.37 -19.29
N SER A 814 -33.74 -31.38 -19.98
CA SER A 814 -35.06 -31.91 -19.70
C SER A 814 -35.15 -32.52 -18.30
N ILE A 815 -34.10 -33.22 -17.84
CA ILE A 815 -34.03 -33.82 -16.50
C ILE A 815 -33.90 -32.73 -15.44
N LYS A 816 -33.01 -31.75 -15.62
CA LYS A 816 -32.83 -30.66 -14.65
C LYS A 816 -34.11 -29.84 -14.48
N ALA A 817 -34.79 -29.52 -15.57
CA ALA A 817 -36.07 -28.81 -15.54
C ALA A 817 -37.18 -29.66 -14.91
N ALA A 818 -37.21 -30.96 -15.21
CA ALA A 818 -38.17 -31.89 -14.62
C ALA A 818 -37.95 -32.09 -13.11
N VAL A 819 -36.70 -32.19 -12.65
CA VAL A 819 -36.33 -32.29 -11.23
C VAL A 819 -36.70 -31.02 -10.48
N LYS A 820 -36.39 -29.84 -11.03
CA LYS A 820 -36.81 -28.55 -10.44
C LYS A 820 -38.33 -28.45 -10.34
N LYS A 821 -39.06 -28.89 -11.37
CA LYS A 821 -40.53 -28.90 -11.36
C LYS A 821 -41.10 -29.87 -10.33
N ALA A 822 -40.56 -31.09 -10.25
CA ALA A 822 -40.98 -32.10 -9.27
C ALA A 822 -40.65 -31.69 -7.82
N ALA A 823 -39.56 -30.95 -7.62
CA ALA A 823 -39.12 -30.47 -6.31
C ALA A 823 -39.57 -29.02 -5.99
N SER A 824 -40.43 -28.42 -6.80
CA SER A 824 -40.82 -27.00 -6.69
C SER A 824 -41.40 -26.61 -5.32
N ALA A 825 -42.05 -27.55 -4.63
CA ALA A 825 -42.57 -27.35 -3.27
C ALA A 825 -41.50 -27.41 -2.15
N SER A 826 -40.24 -27.71 -2.50
CA SER A 826 -39.11 -27.81 -1.55
C SER A 826 -38.29 -26.51 -1.49
N LYS A 827 -37.60 -26.28 -0.37
CA LYS A 827 -36.65 -25.17 -0.21
C LYS A 827 -35.47 -25.29 -1.20
N LYS A 828 -34.86 -24.15 -1.58
CA LYS A 828 -33.80 -24.06 -2.60
C LYS A 828 -32.61 -25.01 -2.33
N ASP A 829 -32.16 -25.08 -1.07
CA ASP A 829 -31.06 -25.96 -0.62
C ASP A 829 -31.39 -27.47 -0.67
N VAL A 830 -32.69 -27.80 -0.70
CA VAL A 830 -33.23 -29.15 -0.87
C VAL A 830 -33.34 -29.48 -2.36
N GLN A 831 -33.81 -28.54 -3.19
CA GLN A 831 -33.85 -28.69 -4.66
C GLN A 831 -32.46 -28.94 -5.24
N GLU A 832 -31.45 -28.21 -4.77
CA GLU A 832 -30.05 -28.40 -5.16
C GLU A 832 -29.49 -29.76 -4.73
N GLY A 833 -29.89 -30.26 -3.55
CA GLY A 833 -29.52 -31.59 -3.08
C GLY A 833 -30.05 -32.71 -3.97
N ILE A 834 -31.27 -32.55 -4.50
CA ILE A 834 -31.91 -33.51 -5.42
C ILE A 834 -31.30 -33.41 -6.82
N LEU A 835 -31.00 -32.19 -7.30
CA LEU A 835 -30.27 -31.99 -8.55
C LEU A 835 -28.88 -32.62 -8.49
N GLY A 836 -28.22 -32.54 -7.34
CA GLY A 836 -26.95 -33.22 -7.10
C GLY A 836 -27.05 -34.75 -7.08
N PHE A 837 -28.22 -35.33 -6.77
CA PHE A 837 -28.48 -36.77 -6.84
C PHE A 837 -28.65 -37.23 -8.30
N PHE A 838 -29.55 -36.60 -9.05
CA PHE A 838 -29.80 -36.94 -10.45
C PHE A 838 -28.73 -36.44 -11.43
N GLY A 839 -27.84 -35.55 -10.97
CA GLY A 839 -26.68 -35.07 -11.71
C GLY A 839 -25.45 -35.98 -11.62
N VAL A 840 -25.49 -37.08 -10.85
CA VAL A 840 -24.43 -38.09 -10.86
C VAL A 840 -24.49 -38.84 -12.19
N GLY A 841 -23.44 -38.75 -13.01
CA GLY A 841 -23.41 -39.29 -14.38
C GLY A 841 -23.81 -40.77 -14.50
N THR A 842 -23.53 -41.60 -13.49
CA THR A 842 -23.94 -43.01 -13.47
C THR A 842 -25.42 -43.23 -13.17
N ILE A 843 -26.02 -42.38 -12.32
CA ILE A 843 -27.47 -42.40 -12.03
C ILE A 843 -28.23 -41.83 -13.22
N TYR A 844 -27.70 -40.75 -13.80
CA TYR A 844 -28.20 -40.12 -15.01
C TYR A 844 -28.32 -41.12 -16.18
N ALA A 845 -27.22 -41.82 -16.49
CA ALA A 845 -27.18 -42.75 -17.61
C ALA A 845 -28.03 -44.01 -17.40
N ALA A 846 -28.22 -44.47 -16.15
CA ALA A 846 -28.97 -45.69 -15.88
C ALA A 846 -30.49 -45.46 -15.70
N CYS A 847 -30.90 -44.25 -15.33
CA CYS A 847 -32.29 -43.94 -15.01
C CYS A 847 -33.02 -43.18 -16.13
N PHE A 848 -32.29 -42.55 -17.05
CA PHE A 848 -32.89 -41.65 -18.06
C PHE A 848 -32.32 -41.82 -19.48
N GLU A 849 -31.36 -42.72 -19.69
CA GLU A 849 -30.87 -43.16 -21.00
C GLU A 849 -31.19 -44.64 -21.21
#